data_AF-A0A7V1LYG0-F1
#
_entry.id   AF-A0A7V1LYG0-F1
#
_cell.length_a   1.000
_cell.length_b   1.000
_cell.length_c   1.000
_cell.angle_alpha   90.00
_cell.angle_beta   90.00
_cell.angle_gamma   90.00
#
_symmetry.space_group_name_H-M   'P 1'
#
loop_
_entity.id
_entity.type
_entity.pdbx_description
1 polymer ?
#
loop_
_entity_poly.entity_id
_entity_poly.type
_entity_poly.pdbx_seq_one_letter_code
_entity_poly.pdbx_strand_id
1 'polypeptide(L)'
;MPELHTTLVLVLASLPVCLVLGALFVVLRRKAELRRFERSARERALAKSRGTDKARLQYPNIDLTSCVGCGACVDACPEEGVLDLLHGQAVVIHGSRCVGHARCEDVCPTGAINVTLGNVSTRKDLPAIDENLGAIGVPGLYLAGELTGFALVRTAVEHGTAVANHIAHEIKSQRLNTTSSDRPDLLIIGAGPAGLACALRAKELGLSSQIIEQSESLGGTVAGYPRRKMVMTQPLRLPLHGKLPKLEYQKETLIELWTSLAEKHNLDIVTNSQVTAIHKTPEGLAVETSTGRYTAPYVCLALGRRGTPRKLGVPGEDRSKVLYSLIDSESYSNCNILVVGGGDSAVEAAIGLSRQPGNTVTLSYRGKDLTRVKSKNEKRILEAASNGTVRLIFESNVTSIEDESVTLRIGNDRSEHTETIPNDFVFVMVGGIPPFKLLEEAGVSFDPADRPTSDITQNKGTSVLPALVALLICALGIGIWVAMHSDYYSSPVSFRPASPWHEKLRPSGPIGLPLGVFAVSLFVWNLSYLIRRSTRLAWLLPGSLKFWMGTHIFSGLLSFLVVMLHSGFAVRQTVGGHAFLALLIVVASGLIGRYLYAFVPRAANGKELDLEDLKSRLAVLSGAWDRHGGTFGLHVRKTIDSLADEGRWRGGLLARIRHLVVGQFVLRRTIRSLRTEARREGVSDDVRLEIEVLARTAFRVSLQIAHYEEIRAVLSSWRYIHRWLALLMVLLTVAHIVTAVRYADLQWPSLSELWP
;
A
#
# COMPACT_ATOMS: atom_id res chain seq x y z
N MET A 1 -51.40 -33.93 -13.23
CA MET A 1 -50.86 -33.21 -12.05
C MET A 1 -49.93 -33.99 -11.09
N PRO A 2 -49.68 -35.32 -11.18
CA PRO A 2 -48.85 -36.01 -10.18
C PRO A 2 -47.35 -35.66 -10.24
N GLU A 3 -46.80 -35.37 -11.42
CA GLU A 3 -45.37 -35.03 -11.57
C GLU A 3 -44.96 -33.73 -10.87
N LEU A 4 -45.88 -32.76 -10.76
CA LEU A 4 -45.67 -31.51 -10.02
C LEU A 4 -45.60 -31.75 -8.50
N HIS A 5 -46.34 -32.73 -7.99
CA HIS A 5 -46.37 -33.05 -6.58
C HIS A 5 -45.08 -33.78 -6.16
N THR A 6 -44.58 -34.70 -6.99
CA THR A 6 -43.33 -35.42 -6.73
C THR A 6 -42.11 -34.50 -6.78
N THR A 7 -42.06 -33.58 -7.74
CA THR A 7 -40.99 -32.58 -7.84
C THR A 7 -41.04 -31.57 -6.68
N LEU A 8 -42.22 -31.10 -6.29
CA LEU A 8 -42.38 -30.21 -5.14
C LEU A 8 -41.95 -30.89 -3.82
N VAL A 9 -42.33 -32.15 -3.62
CA VAL A 9 -41.93 -32.93 -2.44
C VAL A 9 -40.41 -33.18 -2.41
N LEU A 10 -39.78 -33.49 -3.55
CA LEU A 10 -38.32 -33.66 -3.64
C LEU A 10 -37.57 -32.34 -3.39
N VAL A 11 -38.06 -31.22 -3.92
CA VAL A 11 -37.48 -29.88 -3.66
C VAL A 11 -37.61 -29.51 -2.19
N LEU A 12 -38.79 -29.69 -1.59
CA LEU A 12 -39.03 -29.42 -0.17
C LEU A 12 -38.22 -30.36 0.74
N ALA A 13 -38.01 -31.62 0.36
CA ALA A 13 -37.19 -32.58 1.11
C ALA A 13 -35.67 -32.29 0.98
N SER A 14 -35.23 -31.69 -0.12
CA SER A 14 -33.83 -31.31 -0.35
C SER A 14 -33.42 -30.00 0.35
N LEU A 15 -34.39 -29.11 0.63
CA LEU A 15 -34.16 -27.79 1.24
C LEU A 15 -33.47 -27.86 2.63
N PRO A 16 -33.90 -28.73 3.56
CA PRO A 16 -33.26 -28.90 4.87
C PRO A 16 -31.82 -29.40 4.74
N VAL A 17 -31.57 -30.36 3.82
CA VAL A 17 -30.23 -30.90 3.57
C VAL A 17 -29.30 -29.82 3.02
N CYS A 18 -29.77 -29.04 2.04
CA CYS A 18 -29.02 -27.90 1.50
C CYS A 18 -28.76 -26.81 2.55
N LEU A 19 -29.71 -26.54 3.44
CA LEU A 19 -29.53 -25.59 4.55
C LEU A 19 -28.51 -26.09 5.57
N VAL A 20 -28.52 -27.38 5.92
CA VAL A 20 -27.56 -27.99 6.85
C VAL A 20 -26.15 -28.04 6.23
N LEU A 21 -26.02 -28.47 4.97
CA LEU A 21 -24.74 -28.47 4.26
C LEU A 21 -24.20 -27.05 4.06
N GLY A 22 -25.08 -26.09 3.76
CA GLY A 22 -24.73 -24.67 3.69
C GLY A 22 -24.25 -24.13 5.03
N ALA A 23 -24.96 -24.42 6.12
CA ALA A 23 -24.56 -24.04 7.48
C ALA A 23 -23.24 -24.69 7.91
N LEU A 24 -23.03 -25.96 7.59
CA LEU A 24 -21.79 -26.67 7.87
C LEU A 24 -20.62 -26.07 7.08
N PHE A 25 -20.80 -25.80 5.78
CA PHE A 25 -19.81 -25.13 4.96
C PHE A 25 -19.48 -23.74 5.51
N VAL A 26 -20.48 -23.00 5.97
CA VAL A 26 -20.34 -21.69 6.61
C VAL A 26 -19.48 -21.79 7.88
N VAL A 27 -19.77 -22.75 8.75
CA VAL A 27 -19.02 -23.00 10.00
C VAL A 27 -17.58 -23.41 9.72
N LEU A 28 -17.35 -24.33 8.77
CA LEU A 28 -16.00 -24.77 8.39
C LEU A 28 -15.17 -23.62 7.80
N ARG A 29 -15.77 -22.81 6.93
CA ARG A 29 -15.12 -21.60 6.37
C ARG A 29 -14.77 -20.61 7.47
N ARG A 30 -15.68 -20.35 8.40
CA ARG A 30 -15.45 -19.47 9.56
C ARG A 30 -14.31 -19.99 10.44
N LYS A 31 -14.27 -21.30 10.71
CA LYS A 31 -13.20 -21.93 11.51
C LYS A 31 -11.83 -21.82 10.82
N ALA A 32 -11.77 -22.01 9.50
CA ALA A 32 -10.54 -21.84 8.72
C ALA A 32 -10.07 -20.37 8.66
N GLU A 33 -11.00 -19.41 8.66
CA GLU A 33 -10.70 -17.98 8.74
C GLU A 33 -10.12 -17.60 10.11
N LEU A 34 -10.72 -18.08 11.20
CA LEU A 34 -10.22 -17.85 12.56
C LEU A 34 -8.81 -18.40 12.78
N ARG A 35 -8.53 -19.62 12.31
CA ARG A 35 -7.17 -20.21 12.37
C ARG A 35 -6.14 -19.38 11.62
N ARG A 36 -6.51 -18.81 10.47
CA ARG A 36 -5.63 -17.90 9.72
C ARG A 36 -5.34 -16.64 10.53
N PHE A 37 -6.36 -16.02 11.14
CA PHE A 37 -6.16 -14.85 12.00
C PHE A 37 -5.23 -15.14 13.18
N GLU A 38 -5.37 -16.27 13.86
CA GLU A 38 -4.47 -16.66 14.94
C GLU A 38 -3.02 -16.82 14.46
N ARG A 39 -2.81 -17.43 13.29
CA ARG A 39 -1.49 -17.58 12.69
C ARG A 39 -0.87 -16.22 12.37
N SER A 40 -1.59 -15.36 11.65
CA SER A 40 -1.12 -14.03 11.26
C SER A 40 -0.83 -13.17 12.50
N ALA A 41 -1.58 -13.34 13.60
CA ALA A 41 -1.36 -12.60 14.83
C ALA A 41 -0.06 -13.03 15.53
N ARG A 42 0.19 -14.35 15.59
CA ARG A 42 1.46 -14.90 16.10
C ARG A 42 2.65 -14.46 15.25
N GLU A 43 2.51 -14.51 13.93
CA GLU A 43 3.56 -14.09 13.00
C GLU A 43 3.88 -12.60 13.14
N ARG A 44 2.87 -11.75 13.31
CA ARG A 44 3.06 -10.32 13.62
C ARG A 44 3.77 -10.09 14.96
N ALA A 45 3.42 -10.85 16.00
CA ALA A 45 4.08 -10.75 17.30
C ALA A 45 5.56 -11.15 17.22
N LEU A 46 5.88 -12.20 16.46
CA LEU A 46 7.26 -12.59 16.17
C LEU A 46 7.99 -11.54 15.32
N ALA A 47 7.31 -10.94 14.35
CA ALA A 47 7.88 -9.89 13.52
C ALA A 47 8.29 -8.67 14.37
N LYS A 48 7.42 -8.27 15.31
CA LYS A 48 7.68 -7.21 16.30
C LYS A 48 8.88 -7.55 17.20
N SER A 49 8.95 -8.76 17.76
CA SER A 49 10.06 -9.14 18.64
C SER A 49 11.41 -9.18 17.92
N ARG A 50 11.40 -9.45 16.62
CA ARG A 50 12.59 -9.41 15.74
C ARG A 50 12.85 -8.03 15.10
N GLY A 51 11.97 -7.05 15.31
CA GLY A 51 12.05 -5.73 14.68
C GLY A 51 11.88 -5.73 13.15
N THR A 52 11.36 -6.82 12.58
CA THR A 52 11.14 -6.98 11.12
C THR A 52 9.82 -6.37 10.67
N ASP A 53 8.96 -5.97 11.60
CA ASP A 53 7.70 -5.26 11.39
C ASP A 53 7.92 -3.84 10.85
N LYS A 54 9.04 -3.22 11.20
CA LYS A 54 9.41 -1.86 10.77
C LYS A 54 9.97 -1.87 9.36
N ALA A 55 9.51 -0.92 8.55
CA ALA A 55 10.05 -0.71 7.22
C ALA A 55 11.30 0.17 7.21
N ARG A 56 12.20 -0.05 6.24
CA ARG A 56 13.46 0.69 6.11
C ARG A 56 13.36 1.90 5.17
N LEU A 57 12.57 1.81 4.11
CA LEU A 57 12.42 2.85 3.09
C LEU A 57 10.93 3.13 2.86
N GLN A 58 10.39 2.59 1.77
CA GLN A 58 8.97 2.64 1.46
C GLN A 58 8.22 1.49 2.13
N TYR A 59 6.97 1.72 2.49
CA TYR A 59 6.09 0.71 3.06
C TYR A 59 4.63 1.02 2.81
N PRO A 60 3.75 -0.01 2.87
CA PRO A 60 2.33 0.21 2.72
C PRO A 60 1.78 0.91 3.97
N ASN A 61 1.33 2.15 3.82
CA ASN A 61 0.49 2.82 4.80
C ASN A 61 -0.98 2.47 4.49
N ILE A 62 -1.70 1.95 5.49
CA ILE A 62 -3.05 1.40 5.30
C ILE A 62 -4.04 2.23 6.11
N ASP A 63 -4.89 2.99 5.41
CA ASP A 63 -6.07 3.62 5.98
C ASP A 63 -7.13 2.55 6.29
N LEU A 64 -7.16 2.14 7.56
CA LEU A 64 -8.09 1.15 8.06
C LEU A 64 -9.56 1.59 7.96
N THR A 65 -9.85 2.88 7.84
CA THR A 65 -11.24 3.35 7.70
C THR A 65 -11.77 3.11 6.29
N SER A 66 -10.87 3.21 5.30
CA SER A 66 -11.18 2.91 3.90
C SER A 66 -10.96 1.43 3.56
N CYS A 67 -10.21 0.69 4.37
CA CYS A 67 -9.85 -0.70 4.10
C CYS A 67 -11.04 -1.65 4.28
N VAL A 68 -11.58 -2.13 3.15
CA VAL A 68 -12.66 -3.14 3.12
C VAL A 68 -12.18 -4.57 3.36
N GLY A 69 -10.88 -4.78 3.64
CA GLY A 69 -10.32 -6.09 3.99
C GLY A 69 -10.51 -7.17 2.92
N CYS A 70 -10.49 -6.78 1.64
CA CYS A 70 -10.75 -7.69 0.53
C CYS A 70 -9.59 -8.66 0.24
N GLY A 71 -8.40 -8.43 0.79
CA GLY A 71 -7.21 -9.27 0.58
C GLY A 71 -6.46 -9.04 -0.73
N ALA A 72 -6.98 -8.23 -1.66
CA ALA A 72 -6.36 -8.02 -2.97
C ALA A 72 -4.90 -7.54 -2.86
N CYS A 73 -4.58 -6.71 -1.85
CA CYS A 73 -3.23 -6.24 -1.59
C CYS A 73 -2.27 -7.33 -1.11
N VAL A 74 -2.78 -8.31 -0.35
CA VAL A 74 -2.01 -9.48 0.13
C VAL A 74 -1.71 -10.39 -1.06
N ASP A 75 -2.73 -10.69 -1.87
CA ASP A 75 -2.60 -11.57 -3.05
C ASP A 75 -1.70 -10.97 -4.14
N ALA A 76 -1.67 -9.63 -4.27
CA ALA A 76 -0.86 -8.95 -5.30
C ALA A 76 0.59 -8.70 -4.87
N CYS A 77 0.93 -8.88 -3.60
CA CYS A 77 2.29 -8.65 -3.11
C CYS A 77 3.19 -9.83 -3.53
N PRO A 78 4.24 -9.60 -4.33
CA PRO A 78 5.20 -10.65 -4.69
C PRO A 78 6.15 -11.02 -3.54
N GLU A 79 6.21 -10.19 -2.48
CA GLU A 79 7.06 -10.41 -1.32
C GLU A 79 6.29 -11.16 -0.23
N GLU A 80 6.81 -12.31 0.21
CA GLU A 80 6.11 -13.15 1.19
C GLU A 80 6.06 -12.51 2.59
N GLY A 81 4.85 -12.43 3.15
CA GLY A 81 4.62 -12.01 4.53
C GLY A 81 4.79 -10.51 4.78
N VAL A 82 4.85 -9.65 3.75
CA VAL A 82 4.82 -8.19 3.96
C VAL A 82 3.46 -7.75 4.48
N LEU A 83 2.39 -8.21 3.83
CA LEU A 83 1.00 -7.90 4.16
C LEU A 83 0.24 -9.17 4.49
N ASP A 84 -0.71 -9.07 5.43
CA ASP A 84 -1.70 -10.11 5.68
C ASP A 84 -3.04 -9.50 6.15
N LEU A 85 -4.07 -10.32 6.35
CA LEU A 85 -5.34 -9.92 6.91
C LEU A 85 -5.42 -10.27 8.40
N LEU A 86 -5.46 -9.26 9.27
CA LEU A 86 -5.77 -9.41 10.69
C LEU A 86 -7.15 -8.85 11.00
N HIS A 87 -7.99 -9.65 11.65
CA HIS A 87 -9.38 -9.30 11.97
C HIS A 87 -10.16 -8.78 10.75
N GLY A 88 -9.85 -9.31 9.56
CA GLY A 88 -10.47 -8.90 8.32
C GLY A 88 -10.04 -7.52 7.82
N GLN A 89 -8.89 -6.97 8.18
CA GLN A 89 -8.30 -5.80 7.53
C GLN A 89 -6.85 -6.07 7.15
N ALA A 90 -6.38 -5.40 6.11
CA ALA A 90 -4.98 -5.49 5.70
C ALA A 90 -4.08 -4.85 6.77
N VAL A 91 -3.00 -5.54 7.09
CA VAL A 91 -1.98 -5.11 8.05
C VAL A 91 -0.58 -5.41 7.51
N VAL A 92 0.40 -4.62 7.91
CA VAL A 92 1.81 -4.90 7.66
C VAL A 92 2.31 -5.88 8.74
N ILE A 93 2.89 -6.99 8.30
CA ILE A 93 3.49 -8.02 9.17
C ILE A 93 5.00 -7.85 9.18
N HIS A 94 5.66 -7.99 8.03
CA HIS A 94 7.11 -7.78 7.86
C HIS A 94 7.39 -6.55 6.99
N GLY A 95 7.30 -5.34 7.56
CA GLY A 95 7.60 -4.10 6.83
C GLY A 95 9.02 -4.04 6.27
N SER A 96 9.98 -4.69 6.92
CA SER A 96 11.38 -4.79 6.47
C SER A 96 11.58 -5.55 5.16
N ARG A 97 10.62 -6.42 4.79
CA ARG A 97 10.62 -7.17 3.52
C ARG A 97 9.98 -6.39 2.37
N CYS A 98 9.32 -5.26 2.66
CA CYS A 98 8.72 -4.44 1.62
C CYS A 98 9.81 -3.78 0.76
N VAL A 99 9.68 -3.93 -0.56
CA VAL A 99 10.54 -3.22 -1.54
C VAL A 99 9.87 -1.99 -2.15
N GLY A 100 8.69 -1.60 -1.66
CA GLY A 100 8.04 -0.38 -2.11
C GLY A 100 7.39 -0.46 -3.50
N HIS A 101 7.27 -1.64 -4.11
CA HIS A 101 6.73 -1.82 -5.47
C HIS A 101 5.28 -1.38 -5.71
N ALA A 102 4.58 -0.73 -4.76
CA ALA A 102 3.24 -0.13 -4.89
C ALA A 102 2.06 -0.98 -5.42
N ARG A 103 2.24 -2.25 -5.81
CA ARG A 103 1.14 -3.10 -6.32
C ARG A 103 -0.02 -3.20 -5.33
N CYS A 104 0.25 -3.18 -4.02
CA CYS A 104 -0.77 -3.19 -2.99
C CYS A 104 -1.64 -1.92 -3.00
N GLU A 105 -1.08 -0.76 -3.37
CA GLU A 105 -1.82 0.48 -3.62
C GLU A 105 -2.62 0.36 -4.92
N ASP A 106 -2.00 -0.10 -6.01
CA ASP A 106 -2.64 -0.19 -7.34
C ASP A 106 -3.89 -1.09 -7.35
N VAL A 107 -3.84 -2.20 -6.63
CA VAL A 107 -4.95 -3.17 -6.55
C VAL A 107 -5.95 -2.82 -5.45
N CYS A 108 -5.75 -1.74 -4.68
CA CYS A 108 -6.63 -1.39 -3.60
C CYS A 108 -7.96 -0.79 -4.14
N PRO A 109 -9.11 -1.46 -3.96
CA PRO A 109 -10.37 -1.01 -4.57
C PRO A 109 -10.89 0.30 -3.96
N THR A 110 -10.49 0.61 -2.74
CA THR A 110 -10.94 1.80 -2.04
C THR A 110 -9.88 2.90 -1.97
N GLY A 111 -8.67 2.64 -2.48
CA GLY A 111 -7.53 3.54 -2.29
C GLY A 111 -7.06 3.61 -0.83
N ALA A 112 -7.40 2.61 -0.01
CA ALA A 112 -7.04 2.53 1.40
C ALA A 112 -5.55 2.24 1.66
N ILE A 113 -4.74 2.00 0.63
CA ILE A 113 -3.32 1.73 0.77
C ILE A 113 -2.58 2.76 -0.06
N ASN A 114 -1.59 3.40 0.55
CA ASN A 114 -0.63 4.26 -0.13
C ASN A 114 0.77 3.78 0.25
N VAL A 115 1.63 3.54 -0.74
CA VAL A 115 3.03 3.21 -0.44
C VAL A 115 3.82 4.50 -0.28
N THR A 116 4.09 4.85 0.97
CA THR A 116 4.83 6.06 1.32
C THR A 116 6.16 5.70 1.96
N LEU A 117 7.02 6.70 2.15
CA LEU A 117 8.14 6.57 3.08
C LEU A 117 7.61 6.29 4.50
N GLY A 118 8.44 5.60 5.30
CA GLY A 118 8.32 5.33 6.74
C GLY A 118 7.79 6.49 7.61
N ASN A 119 7.74 6.33 8.94
CA ASN A 119 7.60 7.51 9.79
C ASN A 119 8.80 8.44 9.57
N VAL A 120 8.62 9.47 8.74
CA VAL A 120 9.69 10.39 8.36
C VAL A 120 10.04 11.30 9.53
N SER A 121 9.12 11.58 10.45
CA SER A 121 9.34 12.57 11.52
C SER A 121 10.45 12.21 12.51
N THR A 122 10.89 10.95 12.55
CA THR A 122 11.98 10.50 13.44
C THR A 122 13.23 10.04 12.68
N ARG A 123 13.20 10.00 11.35
CA ARG A 123 14.31 9.49 10.55
C ARG A 123 15.38 10.57 10.39
N LYS A 124 16.64 10.24 10.65
CA LYS A 124 17.79 11.15 10.43
C LYS A 124 18.56 10.87 9.13
N ASP A 125 18.10 9.89 8.36
CA ASP A 125 18.76 9.45 7.14
C ASP A 125 18.02 9.93 5.87
N LEU A 126 17.09 10.88 6.01
CA LEU A 126 16.37 11.48 4.88
C LEU A 126 16.69 12.97 4.81
N PRO A 127 17.03 13.51 3.63
CA PRO A 127 17.22 14.95 3.48
C PRO A 127 15.88 15.69 3.59
N ALA A 128 15.92 16.94 4.02
CA ALA A 128 14.80 17.86 3.98
C ALA A 128 14.69 18.46 2.57
N ILE A 129 13.62 18.07 1.87
CA ILE A 129 13.34 18.49 0.50
C ILE A 129 11.92 19.04 0.40
N ASP A 130 11.72 19.99 -0.51
CA ASP A 130 10.39 20.51 -0.84
C ASP A 130 9.62 19.60 -1.82
N GLU A 131 8.42 20.03 -2.22
CA GLU A 131 7.55 19.31 -3.16
C GLU A 131 8.12 19.19 -4.58
N ASN A 132 9.06 20.06 -4.94
CA ASN A 132 9.75 20.09 -6.23
C ASN A 132 11.11 19.38 -6.17
N LEU A 133 11.39 18.67 -5.07
CA LEU A 133 12.64 17.96 -4.80
C LEU A 133 13.85 18.90 -4.58
N GLY A 134 13.61 20.18 -4.33
CA GLY A 134 14.64 21.16 -3.96
C GLY A 134 15.13 20.93 -2.53
N ALA A 135 16.43 21.08 -2.31
CA ALA A 135 17.06 20.99 -1.00
C ALA A 135 16.68 22.21 -0.16
N ILE A 136 16.01 21.99 0.97
CA ILE A 136 15.61 23.09 1.85
C ILE A 136 16.85 23.78 2.40
N GLY A 137 16.92 25.10 2.21
CA GLY A 137 18.06 25.92 2.62
C GLY A 137 19.19 26.02 1.59
N VAL A 138 19.12 25.34 0.44
CA VAL A 138 20.13 25.41 -0.63
C VAL A 138 19.47 25.68 -1.99
N PRO A 139 19.22 26.97 -2.33
CA PRO A 139 18.65 27.34 -3.62
C PRO A 139 19.47 26.79 -4.79
N GLY A 140 18.77 26.30 -5.82
CA GLY A 140 19.38 25.71 -7.01
C GLY A 140 19.84 24.26 -6.87
N LEU A 141 19.83 23.66 -5.67
CA LEU A 141 20.21 22.27 -5.45
C LEU A 141 18.97 21.37 -5.34
N TYR A 142 18.92 20.33 -6.16
CA TYR A 142 17.81 19.37 -6.21
C TYR A 142 18.30 17.95 -5.95
N LEU A 143 17.46 17.09 -5.34
CA LEU A 143 17.80 15.70 -5.04
C LEU A 143 16.84 14.74 -5.76
N ALA A 144 17.38 13.78 -6.51
CA ALA A 144 16.60 12.83 -7.29
C ALA A 144 16.98 11.37 -6.97
N GLY A 145 16.09 10.45 -7.35
CA GLY A 145 16.31 9.01 -7.15
C GLY A 145 16.40 8.61 -5.68
N GLU A 146 17.30 7.67 -5.37
CA GLU A 146 17.32 7.05 -4.04
C GLU A 146 17.62 8.02 -2.90
N LEU A 147 18.28 9.16 -3.14
CA LEU A 147 18.58 10.15 -2.10
C LEU A 147 17.33 10.60 -1.35
N THR A 148 16.21 10.69 -2.06
CA THR A 148 14.88 11.05 -1.54
C THR A 148 14.22 9.94 -0.69
N GLY A 149 14.83 8.75 -0.60
CA GLY A 149 14.32 7.60 0.13
C GLY A 149 13.58 6.57 -0.72
N PHE A 150 13.45 6.77 -2.04
CA PHE A 150 12.74 5.88 -2.95
C PHE A 150 13.70 5.02 -3.79
N ALA A 151 13.61 3.69 -3.70
CA ALA A 151 14.60 2.76 -4.27
C ALA A 151 14.17 2.03 -5.57
N LEU A 152 13.21 2.59 -6.31
CA LEU A 152 12.70 2.00 -7.56
C LEU A 152 13.20 2.76 -8.79
N VAL A 153 13.49 2.04 -9.87
CA VAL A 153 13.88 2.63 -11.17
C VAL A 153 12.80 3.59 -11.67
N ARG A 154 11.51 3.22 -11.58
CA ARG A 154 10.40 4.11 -11.94
C ARG A 154 10.43 5.43 -11.18
N THR A 155 10.52 5.39 -9.87
CA THR A 155 10.54 6.61 -9.06
C THR A 155 11.79 7.45 -9.32
N ALA A 156 12.94 6.81 -9.55
CA ALA A 156 14.15 7.51 -9.95
C ALA A 156 13.97 8.28 -11.27
N VAL A 157 13.37 7.64 -12.28
CA VAL A 157 13.02 8.27 -13.56
C VAL A 157 12.01 9.42 -13.36
N GLU A 158 10.96 9.20 -12.58
CA GLU A 158 9.93 10.21 -12.29
C GLU A 158 10.54 11.44 -11.59
N HIS A 159 11.43 11.23 -10.60
CA HIS A 159 12.12 12.31 -9.89
C HIS A 159 13.04 13.11 -10.82
N GLY A 160 13.89 12.44 -11.61
CA GLY A 160 14.76 13.11 -12.57
C GLY A 160 13.96 13.95 -13.58
N THR A 161 12.86 13.39 -14.09
CA THR A 161 11.96 14.10 -15.01
C THR A 161 11.30 15.31 -14.34
N ALA A 162 10.87 15.18 -13.08
CA ALA A 162 10.24 16.24 -12.31
C ALA A 162 11.18 17.43 -12.05
N VAL A 163 12.44 17.14 -11.66
CA VAL A 163 13.47 18.18 -11.45
C VAL A 163 13.71 18.97 -12.75
N ALA A 164 13.91 18.28 -13.87
CA ALA A 164 14.11 18.97 -15.17
C ALA A 164 12.89 19.83 -15.59
N ASN A 165 11.66 19.35 -15.36
CA ASN A 165 10.45 20.14 -15.61
C ASN A 165 10.38 21.40 -14.76
N HIS A 166 10.69 21.28 -13.47
CA HIS A 166 10.65 22.40 -12.54
C HIS A 166 11.67 23.47 -12.92
N ILE A 167 12.93 23.06 -13.18
CA ILE A 167 14.01 23.97 -13.59
C ILE A 167 13.66 24.68 -14.90
N ALA A 168 13.14 23.97 -15.90
CA ALA A 168 12.72 24.60 -17.16
C ALA A 168 11.62 25.64 -16.95
N HIS A 169 10.66 25.37 -16.05
CA HIS A 169 9.63 26.33 -15.68
C HIS A 169 10.23 27.56 -14.97
N GLU A 170 11.16 27.33 -14.04
CA GLU A 170 11.84 28.38 -13.28
C GLU A 170 12.62 29.33 -14.19
N ILE A 171 13.48 28.79 -15.07
CA ILE A 171 14.25 29.55 -16.07
C ILE A 171 13.32 30.40 -16.95
N LYS A 172 12.24 29.79 -17.46
CA LYS A 172 11.26 30.49 -18.30
C LYS A 172 10.56 31.62 -17.54
N SER A 173 10.25 31.41 -16.26
CA SER A 173 9.54 32.38 -15.43
C SER A 173 10.41 33.59 -15.05
N GLN A 174 11.71 33.37 -14.82
CA GLN A 174 12.64 34.42 -14.39
C GLN A 174 13.20 35.25 -15.55
N ARG A 175 12.85 34.94 -16.81
CA ARG A 175 13.44 35.54 -18.03
C ARG A 175 14.97 35.59 -17.98
N LEU A 176 15.59 34.58 -17.36
CA LEU A 176 17.04 34.44 -17.37
C LEU A 176 17.48 34.21 -18.82
N ASN A 177 18.35 35.07 -19.35
CA ASN A 177 18.95 34.86 -20.66
C ASN A 177 19.84 33.61 -20.58
N THR A 178 19.39 32.49 -21.13
CA THR A 178 20.17 31.26 -21.31
C THR A 178 21.15 31.45 -22.47
N THR A 179 22.19 32.26 -22.28
CA THR A 179 23.08 32.68 -23.39
C THR A 179 24.57 32.73 -23.06
N SER A 180 25.05 32.10 -21.99
CA SER A 180 26.51 31.91 -21.82
C SER A 180 26.91 30.50 -22.27
N SER A 181 27.72 30.38 -23.33
CA SER A 181 28.21 29.09 -23.85
C SER A 181 29.13 28.32 -22.90
N ASP A 182 29.64 28.98 -21.85
CA ASP A 182 30.74 28.46 -21.03
C ASP A 182 30.28 27.61 -19.84
N ARG A 183 28.97 27.50 -19.57
CA ARG A 183 28.43 26.67 -18.48
C ARG A 183 27.03 26.11 -18.77
N PRO A 184 26.69 24.90 -18.28
CA PRO A 184 25.37 24.33 -18.44
C PRO A 184 24.33 25.04 -17.55
N ASP A 185 23.07 25.06 -17.99
CA ASP A 185 21.95 25.51 -17.15
C ASP A 185 21.73 24.54 -15.98
N LEU A 186 21.95 23.24 -16.22
CA LEU A 186 21.73 22.17 -15.26
C LEU A 186 22.91 21.20 -15.23
N LEU A 187 23.61 21.14 -14.10
CA LEU A 187 24.63 20.13 -13.83
C LEU A 187 24.00 18.93 -13.11
N ILE A 188 24.17 17.73 -13.63
CA ILE A 188 23.56 16.51 -13.11
C ILE A 188 24.65 15.62 -12.55
N ILE A 189 24.57 15.25 -11.27
CA ILE A 189 25.58 14.42 -10.63
C ILE A 189 25.08 12.98 -10.51
N GLY A 190 25.66 12.09 -11.30
CA GLY A 190 25.38 10.66 -11.37
C GLY A 190 24.60 10.25 -12.62
N ALA A 191 25.13 9.29 -13.38
CA ALA A 191 24.53 8.71 -14.58
C ALA A 191 23.69 7.46 -14.29
N GLY A 192 23.01 7.44 -13.15
CA GLY A 192 21.99 6.44 -12.83
C GLY A 192 20.64 6.72 -13.51
N PRO A 193 19.60 5.89 -13.26
CA PRO A 193 18.28 6.07 -13.89
C PRO A 193 17.67 7.46 -13.68
N ALA A 194 17.89 8.08 -12.51
CA ALA A 194 17.41 9.43 -12.22
C ALA A 194 18.15 10.50 -13.03
N GLY A 195 19.48 10.46 -13.06
CA GLY A 195 20.28 11.46 -13.77
C GLY A 195 20.12 11.37 -15.29
N LEU A 196 20.09 10.15 -15.84
CA LEU A 196 19.82 9.92 -17.26
C LEU A 196 18.42 10.41 -17.67
N ALA A 197 17.39 10.13 -16.86
CA ALA A 197 16.04 10.65 -17.12
C ALA A 197 15.98 12.19 -17.02
N CYS A 198 16.70 12.77 -16.06
CA CYS A 198 16.84 14.22 -15.90
C CYS A 198 17.46 14.84 -17.16
N ALA A 199 18.57 14.30 -17.65
CA ALA A 199 19.26 14.80 -18.85
C ALA A 199 18.42 14.63 -20.13
N LEU A 200 17.78 13.48 -20.32
CA LEU A 200 16.88 13.27 -21.45
C LEU A 200 15.71 14.26 -21.43
N ARG A 201 15.14 14.53 -20.25
CA ARG A 201 14.04 15.49 -20.12
C ARG A 201 14.52 16.93 -20.28
N ALA A 202 15.68 17.28 -19.75
CA ALA A 202 16.31 18.59 -19.94
C ALA A 202 16.51 18.87 -21.44
N LYS A 203 17.02 17.88 -22.19
CA LYS A 203 17.17 17.96 -23.65
C LYS A 203 15.85 18.10 -24.38
N GLU A 204 14.82 17.35 -24.00
CA GLU A 204 13.46 17.47 -24.57
C GLU A 204 12.86 18.87 -24.36
N LEU A 205 13.28 19.57 -23.30
CA LEU A 205 12.84 20.92 -22.94
C LEU A 205 13.77 22.03 -23.49
N GLY A 206 14.87 21.67 -24.15
CA GLY A 206 15.84 22.61 -24.71
C GLY A 206 16.80 23.24 -23.69
N LEU A 207 16.98 22.63 -22.51
CA LEU A 207 17.97 23.08 -21.52
C LEU A 207 19.38 22.56 -21.84
N SER A 208 20.39 23.38 -21.58
CA SER A 208 21.79 22.93 -21.59
C SER A 208 22.09 22.14 -20.31
N SER A 209 22.54 20.89 -20.43
CA SER A 209 22.83 20.04 -19.28
C SER A 209 24.05 19.16 -19.49
N GLN A 210 24.84 18.95 -18.44
CA GLN A 210 25.99 18.06 -18.42
C GLN A 210 25.89 17.08 -17.23
N ILE A 211 26.22 15.81 -17.46
CA ILE A 211 26.27 14.78 -16.42
C ILE A 211 27.71 14.54 -15.96
N ILE A 212 27.93 14.47 -14.65
CA ILE A 212 29.19 14.06 -14.04
C ILE A 212 28.99 12.68 -13.38
N GLU A 213 29.77 11.68 -13.78
CA GLU A 213 29.68 10.31 -13.27
C GLU A 213 31.06 9.80 -12.79
N GLN A 214 31.07 9.21 -11.59
CA GLN A 214 32.30 8.69 -10.98
C GLN A 214 32.82 7.42 -11.65
N SER A 215 31.95 6.65 -12.31
CA SER A 215 32.26 5.37 -12.95
C SER A 215 32.46 5.54 -14.46
N GLU A 216 33.09 4.55 -15.10
CA GLU A 216 33.14 4.47 -16.56
C GLU A 216 31.77 4.07 -17.16
N SER A 217 31.08 3.11 -16.52
CA SER A 217 29.80 2.59 -17.02
C SER A 217 28.60 3.40 -16.56
N LEU A 218 27.61 3.60 -17.44
CA LEU A 218 26.32 4.20 -17.12
C LEU A 218 25.39 3.23 -16.37
N GLY A 219 24.35 3.76 -15.71
CA GLY A 219 23.30 2.98 -15.06
C GLY A 219 23.40 2.87 -13.53
N GLY A 220 24.44 3.45 -12.93
CA GLY A 220 24.60 3.58 -11.47
C GLY A 220 24.49 2.23 -10.73
N THR A 221 23.65 2.16 -9.70
CA THR A 221 23.43 0.93 -8.91
C THR A 221 23.11 -0.31 -9.77
N VAL A 222 22.36 -0.13 -10.86
CA VAL A 222 21.96 -1.24 -11.74
C VAL A 222 23.17 -1.83 -12.47
N ALA A 223 24.13 -1.01 -12.87
CA ALA A 223 25.37 -1.47 -13.50
C ALA A 223 26.21 -2.36 -12.59
N GLY A 224 26.13 -2.16 -11.27
CA GLY A 224 26.82 -2.97 -10.27
C GLY A 224 26.14 -4.30 -9.90
N TYR A 225 24.98 -4.61 -10.48
CA TYR A 225 24.29 -5.88 -10.23
C TYR A 225 24.97 -7.07 -10.90
N PRO A 226 24.82 -8.30 -10.37
CA PRO A 226 25.27 -9.51 -11.05
C PRO A 226 24.67 -9.67 -12.45
N ARG A 227 25.39 -10.37 -13.32
CA ARG A 227 24.97 -10.67 -14.69
C ARG A 227 23.62 -11.39 -14.72
N ARG A 228 22.77 -11.07 -15.70
CA ARG A 228 21.40 -11.62 -15.88
C ARG A 228 20.44 -11.36 -14.72
N LYS A 229 20.77 -10.44 -13.79
CA LYS A 229 19.86 -10.09 -12.69
C LYS A 229 18.59 -9.45 -13.25
N MET A 230 17.43 -9.95 -12.82
CA MET A 230 16.14 -9.32 -13.07
C MET A 230 15.98 -8.09 -12.17
N VAL A 231 15.75 -6.95 -12.77
CA VAL A 231 15.58 -5.65 -12.11
C VAL A 231 14.11 -5.25 -12.17
N MET A 232 13.53 -4.98 -11.00
CA MET A 232 12.16 -4.47 -10.89
C MET A 232 12.12 -3.02 -11.36
N THR A 233 11.42 -2.77 -12.46
CA THR A 233 11.25 -1.42 -13.00
C THR A 233 9.85 -0.88 -12.75
N GLN A 234 8.84 -1.76 -12.77
CA GLN A 234 7.43 -1.41 -13.03
C GLN A 234 7.21 -0.69 -14.38
N PRO A 235 5.96 -0.64 -14.88
CA PRO A 235 5.67 0.15 -16.06
C PRO A 235 6.00 1.62 -15.82
N LEU A 236 6.81 2.20 -16.70
CA LEU A 236 7.26 3.59 -16.60
C LEU A 236 7.34 4.24 -17.98
N ARG A 237 7.51 5.56 -18.02
CA ARG A 237 7.74 6.31 -19.27
C ARG A 237 9.10 7.00 -19.19
N LEU A 238 9.95 6.74 -20.19
CA LEU A 238 11.22 7.43 -20.35
C LEU A 238 11.06 8.64 -21.31
N PRO A 239 11.61 9.82 -20.97
CA PRO A 239 11.71 10.94 -21.89
C PRO A 239 12.45 10.54 -23.18
N LEU A 240 12.03 11.07 -24.32
CA LEU A 240 12.61 10.81 -25.65
C LEU A 240 12.68 9.31 -26.10
N HIS A 241 11.95 8.41 -25.41
CA HIS A 241 11.85 6.99 -25.76
C HIS A 241 10.39 6.48 -25.75
N GLY A 242 9.63 6.75 -24.68
CA GLY A 242 8.25 6.30 -24.54
C GLY A 242 8.03 5.30 -23.39
N LYS A 243 7.01 4.45 -23.51
CA LYS A 243 6.57 3.54 -22.43
C LYS A 243 7.44 2.28 -22.38
N LEU A 244 7.91 1.94 -21.18
CA LEU A 244 8.43 0.62 -20.84
C LEU A 244 7.33 -0.15 -20.09
N PRO A 245 6.66 -1.14 -20.71
CA PRO A 245 5.46 -1.74 -20.13
C PRO A 245 5.73 -2.91 -19.19
N LYS A 246 6.95 -3.48 -19.17
CA LYS A 246 7.24 -4.69 -18.37
C LYS A 246 7.44 -4.34 -16.89
N LEU A 247 7.15 -5.32 -16.04
CA LEU A 247 7.35 -5.21 -14.59
C LEU A 247 8.82 -5.33 -14.21
N GLU A 248 9.57 -6.14 -14.94
CA GLU A 248 10.98 -6.43 -14.72
C GLU A 248 11.71 -6.52 -16.06
N TYR A 249 12.99 -6.14 -16.05
CA TYR A 249 13.91 -6.26 -17.18
C TYR A 249 15.22 -6.89 -16.70
N GLN A 250 15.95 -7.56 -17.59
CA GLN A 250 17.32 -7.95 -17.28
C GLN A 250 18.20 -6.71 -17.17
N LYS A 251 19.19 -6.76 -16.28
CA LYS A 251 20.19 -5.70 -16.09
C LYS A 251 20.76 -5.24 -17.43
N GLU A 252 21.25 -6.15 -18.25
CA GLU A 252 21.94 -5.87 -19.51
C GLU A 252 21.05 -5.08 -20.47
N THR A 253 19.79 -5.50 -20.62
CA THR A 253 18.80 -4.79 -21.44
C THR A 253 18.58 -3.34 -20.99
N LEU A 254 18.60 -3.08 -19.67
CA LEU A 254 18.46 -1.72 -19.16
C LEU A 254 19.70 -0.88 -19.42
N ILE A 255 20.90 -1.45 -19.23
CA ILE A 255 22.17 -0.77 -19.50
C ILE A 255 22.28 -0.43 -20.99
N GLU A 256 22.01 -1.38 -21.88
CA GLU A 256 21.99 -1.16 -23.35
C GLU A 256 20.98 -0.08 -23.74
N LEU A 257 19.78 -0.09 -23.14
CA LEU A 257 18.78 0.94 -23.37
C LEU A 257 19.28 2.33 -22.95
N TRP A 258 19.88 2.46 -21.76
CA TRP A 258 20.40 3.74 -21.30
C TRP A 258 21.57 4.25 -22.12
N THR A 259 22.51 3.38 -22.45
CA THR A 259 23.67 3.73 -23.29
C THR A 259 23.21 4.16 -24.68
N SER A 260 22.33 3.39 -25.34
CA SER A 260 21.82 3.74 -26.67
C SER A 260 21.02 5.05 -26.67
N LEU A 261 20.29 5.37 -25.59
CA LEU A 261 19.61 6.66 -25.47
C LEU A 261 20.58 7.81 -25.24
N ALA A 262 21.62 7.61 -24.43
CA ALA A 262 22.64 8.63 -24.20
C ALA A 262 23.39 8.98 -25.49
N GLU A 263 23.78 7.96 -26.26
CA GLU A 263 24.44 8.12 -27.57
C GLU A 263 23.51 8.72 -28.62
N LYS A 264 22.32 8.13 -28.83
CA LYS A 264 21.35 8.60 -29.83
C LYS A 264 21.00 10.07 -29.64
N HIS A 265 20.92 10.51 -28.39
CA HIS A 265 20.57 11.88 -28.04
C HIS A 265 21.79 12.71 -27.66
N ASN A 266 23.03 12.29 -27.95
CA ASN A 266 24.25 13.07 -27.68
C ASN A 266 24.21 13.79 -26.32
N LEU A 267 24.01 13.04 -25.25
CA LEU A 267 24.06 13.60 -23.90
C LEU A 267 25.52 13.91 -23.55
N ASP A 268 25.77 15.09 -22.97
CA ASP A 268 27.10 15.46 -22.49
C ASP A 268 27.37 14.79 -21.13
N ILE A 269 28.26 13.80 -21.13
CA ILE A 269 28.56 12.96 -19.96
C ILE A 269 30.07 12.91 -19.75
N VAL A 270 30.52 13.33 -18.57
CA VAL A 270 31.90 13.21 -18.11
C VAL A 270 31.98 12.04 -17.12
N THR A 271 32.58 10.92 -17.56
CA THR A 271 32.81 9.72 -16.75
C THR A 271 34.13 9.79 -15.98
N ASN A 272 34.35 8.87 -15.04
CA ASN A 272 35.55 8.81 -14.20
C ASN A 272 35.84 10.12 -13.42
N SER A 273 34.79 10.86 -13.10
CA SER A 273 34.86 12.14 -12.39
C SER A 273 34.02 12.07 -11.12
N GLN A 274 34.67 11.95 -9.96
CA GLN A 274 34.00 11.85 -8.67
C GLN A 274 33.81 13.24 -8.07
N VAL A 275 32.57 13.61 -7.73
CA VAL A 275 32.29 14.82 -6.96
C VAL A 275 32.79 14.69 -5.53
N THR A 276 33.58 15.66 -5.09
CA THR A 276 34.19 15.70 -3.75
C THR A 276 33.61 16.80 -2.87
N ALA A 277 33.14 17.91 -3.45
CA ALA A 277 32.56 19.02 -2.69
C ALA A 277 31.57 19.83 -3.54
N ILE A 278 30.62 20.49 -2.86
CA ILE A 278 29.64 21.40 -3.47
C ILE A 278 29.55 22.65 -2.61
N HIS A 279 29.71 23.82 -3.23
CA HIS A 279 29.71 25.11 -2.55
C HIS A 279 28.73 26.07 -3.20
N LYS A 280 28.06 26.90 -2.39
CA LYS A 280 27.25 28.02 -2.87
C LYS A 280 28.15 29.14 -3.37
N THR A 281 27.80 29.73 -4.50
CA THR A 281 28.46 30.92 -5.06
C THR A 281 27.41 31.98 -5.42
N PRO A 282 27.81 33.25 -5.64
CA PRO A 282 26.88 34.28 -6.10
C PRO A 282 26.21 33.96 -7.45
N GLU A 283 26.82 33.09 -8.25
CA GLU A 283 26.36 32.72 -9.59
C GLU A 283 25.64 31.36 -9.64
N GLY A 284 25.39 30.74 -8.49
CA GLY A 284 24.75 29.42 -8.37
C GLY A 284 25.53 28.48 -7.45
N LEU A 285 25.92 27.33 -7.99
CA LEU A 285 26.63 26.27 -7.28
C LEU A 285 27.94 25.94 -7.99
N ALA A 286 29.02 25.85 -7.22
CA ALA A 286 30.30 25.32 -7.66
C ALA A 286 30.44 23.87 -7.21
N VAL A 287 30.81 22.98 -8.13
CA VAL A 287 31.00 21.55 -7.89
C VAL A 287 32.45 21.19 -8.15
N GLU A 288 33.12 20.65 -7.12
CA GLU A 288 34.48 20.16 -7.22
C GLU A 288 34.49 18.65 -7.48
N THR A 289 35.36 18.22 -8.38
CA THR A 289 35.52 16.83 -8.76
C THR A 289 36.98 16.40 -8.74
N SER A 290 37.23 15.10 -8.81
CA SER A 290 38.57 14.53 -8.99
C SER A 290 39.28 14.98 -10.28
N THR A 291 38.55 15.51 -11.26
CA THR A 291 39.09 15.88 -12.59
C THR A 291 39.01 17.37 -12.92
N GLY A 292 38.36 18.19 -12.08
CA GLY A 292 38.15 19.61 -12.36
C GLY A 292 37.04 20.26 -11.52
N ARG A 293 36.72 21.51 -11.84
CA ARG A 293 35.69 22.32 -11.17
C ARG A 293 34.65 22.79 -12.19
N TYR A 294 33.38 22.72 -11.79
CA TYR A 294 32.23 23.08 -12.62
C TYR A 294 31.37 24.12 -11.90
N THR A 295 30.66 24.96 -12.64
CA THR A 295 29.67 25.91 -12.09
C THR A 295 28.37 25.82 -12.86
N ALA A 296 27.24 25.87 -12.15
CA ALA A 296 25.91 25.88 -12.75
C ALA A 296 24.91 26.58 -11.83
N PRO A 297 23.87 27.26 -12.38
CA PRO A 297 22.80 27.84 -11.57
C PRO A 297 21.98 26.75 -10.87
N TYR A 298 21.81 25.60 -11.52
CA TYR A 298 21.05 24.47 -11.00
C TYR A 298 21.89 23.19 -10.98
N VAL A 299 21.81 22.44 -9.88
CA VAL A 299 22.47 21.14 -9.70
C VAL A 299 21.45 20.09 -9.28
N CYS A 300 21.40 18.96 -9.99
CA CYS A 300 20.58 17.81 -9.64
C CYS A 300 21.46 16.66 -9.13
N LEU A 301 21.34 16.32 -7.85
CA LEU A 301 22.05 15.20 -7.23
C LEU A 301 21.27 13.89 -7.44
N ALA A 302 21.81 13.03 -8.30
CA ALA A 302 21.27 11.72 -8.67
C ALA A 302 22.21 10.56 -8.27
N LEU A 303 22.94 10.75 -7.16
CA LEU A 303 24.04 9.88 -6.68
C LEU A 303 23.63 8.49 -6.16
N GLY A 304 22.34 8.28 -5.90
CA GLY A 304 21.85 7.06 -5.23
C GLY A 304 22.29 6.95 -3.76
N ARG A 305 21.94 5.85 -3.07
CA ARG A 305 22.34 5.61 -1.67
C ARG A 305 23.36 4.50 -1.48
N ARG A 306 23.71 3.76 -2.54
CA ARG A 306 24.72 2.69 -2.48
C ARG A 306 26.06 3.24 -1.98
N GLY A 307 26.46 4.41 -2.49
CA GLY A 307 27.70 5.08 -2.11
C GLY A 307 28.95 4.21 -2.31
N THR A 308 30.02 4.52 -1.57
CA THR A 308 31.27 3.76 -1.61
C THR A 308 31.15 2.48 -0.78
N PRO A 309 31.70 1.33 -1.23
CA PRO A 309 31.67 0.11 -0.43
C PRO A 309 32.29 0.32 0.96
N ARG A 310 31.65 -0.21 2.00
CA ARG A 310 32.21 -0.16 3.35
C ARG A 310 33.35 -1.17 3.45
N LYS A 311 34.52 -0.67 3.84
CA LYS A 311 35.71 -1.47 4.17
C LYS A 311 35.58 -2.13 5.56
N LEU A 312 36.25 -3.27 5.73
CA LEU A 312 36.43 -4.03 6.96
C LEU A 312 37.43 -3.35 7.90
N GLY A 313 38.43 -2.65 7.36
CA GLY A 313 39.49 -2.00 8.12
C GLY A 313 40.47 -2.98 8.76
N VAL A 314 40.70 -4.13 8.10
CA VAL A 314 41.57 -5.21 8.61
C VAL A 314 42.87 -5.33 7.83
N PRO A 315 43.96 -5.81 8.44
CA PRO A 315 45.19 -6.11 7.72
C PRO A 315 44.94 -7.04 6.53
N GLY A 316 45.49 -6.66 5.37
CA GLY A 316 45.38 -7.42 4.12
C GLY A 316 44.11 -7.17 3.29
N GLU A 317 43.25 -6.25 3.69
CA GLU A 317 42.05 -5.89 2.92
C GLU A 317 42.35 -5.28 1.54
N ASP A 318 43.48 -4.59 1.37
CA ASP A 318 43.82 -3.92 0.11
C ASP A 318 44.40 -4.89 -0.95
N ARG A 319 44.40 -6.20 -0.69
CA ARG A 319 44.86 -7.22 -1.65
C ARG A 319 43.89 -7.35 -2.84
N SER A 320 44.42 -7.66 -4.02
CA SER A 320 43.65 -7.77 -5.27
C SER A 320 42.56 -8.86 -5.25
N LYS A 321 42.69 -9.86 -4.38
CA LYS A 321 41.69 -10.93 -4.15
C LYS A 321 40.44 -10.48 -3.37
N VAL A 322 40.47 -9.26 -2.80
CA VAL A 322 39.36 -8.70 -2.02
C VAL A 322 38.48 -7.84 -2.92
N LEU A 323 37.23 -8.26 -3.08
CA LEU A 323 36.27 -7.70 -4.03
C LEU A 323 35.03 -7.19 -3.28
N TYR A 324 34.49 -6.05 -3.70
CA TYR A 324 33.33 -5.41 -3.04
C TYR A 324 32.00 -5.60 -3.79
N SER A 325 32.05 -6.34 -4.90
CA SER A 325 30.88 -6.70 -5.70
C SER A 325 31.16 -7.95 -6.50
N LEU A 326 30.14 -8.78 -6.69
CA LEU A 326 30.17 -9.91 -7.59
C LEU A 326 29.49 -9.53 -8.91
N ILE A 327 30.25 -9.44 -10.00
CA ILE A 327 29.73 -9.11 -11.33
C ILE A 327 29.22 -10.38 -12.04
N ASP A 328 30.04 -11.42 -12.09
CA ASP A 328 29.69 -12.70 -12.69
C ASP A 328 30.18 -13.84 -11.80
N SER A 329 29.26 -14.72 -11.37
CA SER A 329 29.64 -15.90 -10.61
C SER A 329 30.31 -16.95 -11.48
N GLU A 330 29.97 -17.03 -12.77
CA GLU A 330 30.48 -18.06 -13.69
C GLU A 330 32.00 -17.95 -13.90
N SER A 331 32.60 -16.79 -13.60
CA SER A 331 34.06 -16.58 -13.66
C SER A 331 34.86 -17.27 -12.55
N TYR A 332 34.20 -17.87 -11.55
CA TYR A 332 34.86 -18.47 -10.39
C TYR A 332 34.57 -19.97 -10.35
N SER A 333 35.62 -20.78 -10.54
CA SER A 333 35.55 -22.25 -10.54
C SER A 333 36.74 -22.83 -9.77
N ASN A 334 36.53 -23.92 -9.03
CA ASN A 334 37.56 -24.56 -8.21
C ASN A 334 38.23 -23.61 -7.20
N CYS A 335 37.48 -22.67 -6.63
CA CYS A 335 37.99 -21.68 -5.67
C CYS A 335 37.44 -21.88 -4.26
N ASN A 336 38.27 -21.59 -3.26
CA ASN A 336 37.88 -21.33 -1.88
C ASN A 336 37.46 -19.88 -1.73
N ILE A 337 36.19 -19.60 -1.42
CA ILE A 337 35.65 -18.25 -1.44
C ILE A 337 35.01 -17.90 -0.11
N LEU A 338 35.43 -16.77 0.46
CA LEU A 338 34.78 -16.17 1.62
C LEU A 338 33.85 -15.04 1.16
N VAL A 339 32.59 -15.09 1.56
CA VAL A 339 31.63 -13.98 1.43
C VAL A 339 31.37 -13.39 2.81
N VAL A 340 31.58 -12.09 2.98
CA VAL A 340 31.41 -11.38 4.25
C VAL A 340 30.15 -10.52 4.20
N GLY A 341 29.15 -10.86 5.01
CA GLY A 341 27.91 -10.08 5.13
C GLY A 341 26.65 -10.93 5.32
N GLY A 342 25.58 -10.29 5.79
CA GLY A 342 24.28 -10.95 6.06
C GLY A 342 23.08 -10.21 5.47
N GLY A 343 23.29 -9.51 4.35
CA GLY A 343 22.23 -8.90 3.54
C GLY A 343 21.93 -9.74 2.29
N ASP A 344 20.85 -9.39 1.58
CA ASP A 344 20.47 -10.09 0.34
C ASP A 344 21.62 -10.17 -0.68
N SER A 345 22.41 -9.11 -0.86
CA SER A 345 23.54 -9.13 -1.80
C SER A 345 24.59 -10.19 -1.44
N ALA A 346 24.92 -10.33 -0.15
CA ALA A 346 25.87 -11.34 0.33
C ALA A 346 25.32 -12.76 0.14
N VAL A 347 24.04 -12.96 0.47
CA VAL A 347 23.37 -14.26 0.31
C VAL A 347 23.24 -14.65 -1.16
N GLU A 348 22.85 -13.71 -2.04
CA GLU A 348 22.77 -13.95 -3.48
C GLU A 348 24.14 -14.32 -4.07
N ALA A 349 25.20 -13.63 -3.64
CA ALA A 349 26.56 -13.95 -4.07
C ALA A 349 27.01 -15.35 -3.60
N ALA A 350 26.82 -15.68 -2.33
CA ALA A 350 27.19 -16.99 -1.80
C ALA A 350 26.43 -18.14 -2.50
N ILE A 351 25.14 -17.97 -2.78
CA ILE A 351 24.36 -18.96 -3.54
C ILE A 351 24.82 -19.02 -5.00
N GLY A 352 25.13 -17.89 -5.63
CA GLY A 352 25.61 -17.84 -7.01
C GLY A 352 26.96 -18.55 -7.19
N LEU A 353 27.89 -18.30 -6.28
CA LEU A 353 29.24 -18.86 -6.26
C LEU A 353 29.26 -20.35 -5.91
N SER A 354 28.40 -20.80 -4.99
CA SER A 354 28.31 -22.22 -4.60
C SER A 354 27.70 -23.13 -5.66
N ARG A 355 27.04 -22.56 -6.67
CA ARG A 355 26.52 -23.31 -7.82
C ARG A 355 27.57 -23.60 -8.88
N GLN A 356 28.73 -22.96 -8.78
CA GLN A 356 29.80 -23.14 -9.75
C GLN A 356 30.63 -24.38 -9.42
N PRO A 357 31.17 -25.07 -10.44
CA PRO A 357 31.89 -26.32 -10.24
C PRO A 357 33.14 -26.11 -9.37
N GLY A 358 33.30 -27.00 -8.39
CA GLY A 358 34.49 -27.08 -7.54
C GLY A 358 34.66 -25.97 -6.48
N ASN A 359 33.70 -25.05 -6.36
CA ASN A 359 33.82 -23.96 -5.39
C ASN A 359 33.47 -24.41 -3.96
N THR A 360 34.29 -24.00 -3.00
CA THR A 360 34.00 -24.09 -1.56
C THR A 360 33.65 -22.71 -1.05
N VAL A 361 32.38 -22.48 -0.70
CA VAL A 361 31.90 -21.14 -0.29
C VAL A 361 31.60 -21.10 1.19
N THR A 362 32.23 -20.15 1.89
CA THR A 362 31.93 -19.81 3.29
C THR A 362 31.27 -18.43 3.35
N LEU A 363 30.13 -18.30 4.01
CA LEU A 363 29.52 -17.01 4.34
C LEU A 363 29.71 -16.71 5.82
N SER A 364 30.40 -15.60 6.09
CA SER A 364 30.69 -15.10 7.44
C SER A 364 29.79 -13.90 7.74
N TYR A 365 29.10 -13.93 8.88
CA TYR A 365 28.23 -12.85 9.31
C TYR A 365 28.32 -12.59 10.80
N ARG A 366 28.58 -11.33 11.17
CA ARG A 366 28.68 -10.87 12.56
C ARG A 366 27.42 -11.03 13.41
N GLY A 367 26.25 -11.18 12.77
CA GLY A 367 24.98 -11.31 13.49
C GLY A 367 24.69 -12.77 13.82
N LYS A 368 23.79 -12.98 14.79
CA LYS A 368 23.32 -14.32 15.18
C LYS A 368 22.35 -14.96 14.20
N ASP A 369 21.66 -14.15 13.39
CA ASP A 369 20.62 -14.58 12.45
C ASP A 369 20.41 -13.61 11.28
N LEU A 370 19.97 -14.12 10.11
CA LEU A 370 19.79 -13.37 8.86
C LEU A 370 18.50 -12.52 8.81
N THR A 371 18.28 -11.67 9.83
CA THR A 371 17.07 -10.83 9.95
C THR A 371 16.85 -9.84 8.79
N ARG A 372 17.90 -9.52 8.04
CA ARG A 372 17.87 -8.49 6.97
C ARG A 372 17.56 -9.06 5.59
N VAL A 373 17.53 -10.38 5.43
CA VAL A 373 17.44 -11.07 4.15
C VAL A 373 15.98 -11.33 3.81
N LYS A 374 15.62 -11.25 2.52
CA LYS A 374 14.27 -11.62 2.08
C LYS A 374 14.01 -13.11 2.33
N SER A 375 12.76 -13.47 2.64
CA SER A 375 12.38 -14.85 2.98
C SER A 375 12.81 -15.88 1.95
N LYS A 376 12.72 -15.56 0.65
CA LYS A 376 13.15 -16.44 -0.44
C LYS A 376 14.66 -16.72 -0.40
N ASN A 377 15.46 -15.70 -0.14
CA ASN A 377 16.91 -15.82 -0.08
C ASN A 377 17.35 -16.50 1.23
N GLU A 378 16.66 -16.20 2.34
CA GLU A 378 16.84 -16.88 3.63
C GLU A 378 16.58 -18.38 3.52
N LYS A 379 15.48 -18.81 2.90
CA LYS A 379 15.20 -20.24 2.65
C LYS A 379 16.31 -20.89 1.83
N ARG A 380 16.68 -20.27 0.70
CA ARG A 380 17.69 -20.81 -0.22
C ARG A 380 19.08 -20.97 0.41
N ILE A 381 19.50 -20.02 1.25
CA ILE A 381 20.82 -20.11 1.88
C ILE A 381 20.83 -21.14 3.01
N LEU A 382 19.72 -21.29 3.76
CA LEU A 382 19.58 -22.33 4.77
C LEU A 382 19.55 -23.73 4.13
N GLU A 383 18.87 -23.89 3.00
CA GLU A 383 18.89 -25.12 2.19
C GLU A 383 20.30 -25.43 1.65
N ALA A 384 21.01 -24.40 1.14
CA ALA A 384 22.39 -24.56 0.70
C ALA A 384 23.33 -24.97 1.85
N ALA A 385 23.07 -24.44 3.06
CA ALA A 385 23.83 -24.82 4.25
C ALA A 385 23.52 -26.25 4.71
N SER A 386 22.26 -26.67 4.72
CA SER A 386 21.88 -28.05 5.07
C SER A 386 22.44 -29.08 4.09
N ASN A 387 22.57 -28.70 2.81
CA ASN A 387 23.13 -29.56 1.77
C ASN A 387 24.68 -29.53 1.74
N GLY A 388 25.32 -28.74 2.61
CA GLY A 388 26.78 -28.61 2.67
C GLY A 388 27.41 -27.81 1.52
N THR A 389 26.62 -27.20 0.63
CA THR A 389 27.15 -26.43 -0.51
C THR A 389 27.63 -25.03 -0.11
N VAL A 390 27.14 -24.51 1.01
CA VAL A 390 27.63 -23.26 1.61
C VAL A 390 27.87 -23.48 3.10
N ARG A 391 29.04 -23.12 3.60
CA ARG A 391 29.31 -23.08 5.03
C ARG A 391 28.86 -21.74 5.62
N LEU A 392 27.90 -21.77 6.56
CA LEU A 392 27.44 -20.57 7.27
C LEU A 392 28.14 -20.44 8.62
N ILE A 393 28.76 -19.29 8.85
CA ILE A 393 29.37 -18.93 10.14
C ILE A 393 28.70 -17.65 10.65
N PHE A 394 28.03 -17.77 11.79
CA PHE A 394 27.40 -16.66 12.50
C PHE A 394 28.28 -16.15 13.62
N GLU A 395 27.95 -14.96 14.13
CA GLU A 395 28.72 -14.31 15.20
C GLU A 395 30.23 -14.25 14.86
N SER A 396 30.54 -14.02 13.59
CA SER A 396 31.92 -14.04 13.09
C SER A 396 32.36 -12.70 12.50
N ASN A 397 33.60 -12.32 12.78
CA ASN A 397 34.25 -11.12 12.23
C ASN A 397 35.60 -11.50 11.61
N VAL A 398 35.89 -10.98 10.42
CA VAL A 398 37.22 -11.11 9.80
C VAL A 398 38.21 -10.26 10.61
N THR A 399 39.39 -10.81 10.92
CA THR A 399 40.45 -10.09 11.65
C THR A 399 41.68 -9.83 10.81
N SER A 400 42.03 -10.72 9.87
CA SER A 400 43.12 -10.53 8.92
C SER A 400 42.90 -11.33 7.63
N ILE A 401 43.48 -10.85 6.53
CA ILE A 401 43.42 -11.48 5.21
C ILE A 401 44.85 -11.69 4.70
N GLU A 402 45.26 -12.95 4.58
CA GLU A 402 46.55 -13.36 4.01
C GLU A 402 46.38 -13.82 2.54
N ASP A 403 47.50 -14.14 1.90
CA ASP A 403 47.53 -14.49 0.47
C ASP A 403 46.75 -15.78 0.16
N GLU A 404 46.71 -16.74 1.08
CA GLU A 404 46.02 -18.04 0.91
C GLU A 404 45.01 -18.35 2.03
N SER A 405 44.89 -17.47 3.03
CA SER A 405 43.99 -17.71 4.18
C SER A 405 43.35 -16.45 4.75
N VAL A 406 42.22 -16.62 5.43
CA VAL A 406 41.55 -15.58 6.21
C VAL A 406 41.36 -16.06 7.64
N THR A 407 41.62 -15.17 8.58
CA THR A 407 41.37 -15.41 10.00
C THR A 407 40.04 -14.80 10.42
N LEU A 408 39.18 -15.62 11.03
CA LEU A 408 37.88 -15.28 11.57
C LEU A 408 37.91 -15.38 13.09
N ARG A 409 37.37 -14.37 13.76
CA ARG A 409 37.04 -14.40 15.17
C ARG A 409 35.57 -14.77 15.31
N ILE A 410 35.29 -15.93 15.90
CA ILE A 410 33.96 -16.55 15.97
C ILE A 410 33.51 -16.65 17.43
N GLY A 411 32.31 -16.13 17.69
CA GLY A 411 31.67 -16.17 19.00
C GLY A 411 31.27 -14.79 19.50
N ASN A 412 30.85 -14.75 20.76
CA ASN A 412 30.43 -13.53 21.45
C ASN A 412 31.29 -13.33 22.71
N ASP A 413 31.00 -12.27 23.46
CA ASP A 413 31.77 -11.87 24.65
C ASP A 413 31.90 -12.97 25.74
N ARG A 414 31.13 -14.07 25.66
CA ARG A 414 31.17 -15.19 26.62
C ARG A 414 32.00 -16.38 26.17
N SER A 415 32.16 -16.59 24.86
CA SER A 415 32.96 -17.68 24.31
C SER A 415 33.41 -17.29 22.92
N GLU A 416 34.71 -17.10 22.76
CA GLU A 416 35.32 -16.65 21.51
C GLU A 416 36.48 -17.57 21.15
N HIS A 417 36.56 -17.95 19.88
CA HIS A 417 37.70 -18.68 19.33
C HIS A 417 38.02 -18.13 17.94
N THR A 418 39.26 -18.36 17.52
CA THR A 418 39.76 -17.94 16.22
C THR A 418 39.81 -19.16 15.30
N GLU A 419 39.37 -18.98 14.06
CA GLU A 419 39.44 -19.99 13.02
C GLU A 419 40.09 -19.40 11.76
N THR A 420 41.09 -20.08 11.23
CA THR A 420 41.72 -19.71 9.95
C THR A 420 41.22 -20.64 8.86
N ILE A 421 40.69 -20.07 7.78
CA ILE A 421 40.16 -20.80 6.63
C ILE A 421 40.95 -20.48 5.36
N PRO A 422 41.14 -21.45 4.45
CA PRO A 422 41.75 -21.19 3.16
C PRO A 422 40.84 -20.31 2.30
N ASN A 423 41.42 -19.43 1.49
CA ASN A 423 40.65 -18.62 0.54
C ASN A 423 41.49 -18.16 -0.66
N ASP A 424 40.88 -18.20 -1.84
CA ASP A 424 41.40 -17.61 -3.08
C ASP A 424 40.79 -16.23 -3.31
N PHE A 425 39.53 -16.01 -2.90
CA PHE A 425 38.83 -14.74 -3.04
C PHE A 425 38.04 -14.36 -1.78
N VAL A 426 37.92 -13.06 -1.52
CA VAL A 426 37.06 -12.51 -0.45
C VAL A 426 36.08 -11.51 -1.04
N PHE A 427 34.78 -11.78 -0.94
CA PHE A 427 33.73 -10.84 -1.30
C PHE A 427 33.21 -10.10 -0.08
N VAL A 428 33.57 -8.82 0.05
CA VAL A 428 33.13 -7.93 1.12
C VAL A 428 31.80 -7.29 0.74
N MET A 429 30.70 -7.81 1.29
CA MET A 429 29.33 -7.41 0.97
C MET A 429 28.60 -6.85 2.19
N VAL A 430 29.27 -5.97 2.94
CA VAL A 430 28.80 -5.40 4.21
C VAL A 430 28.03 -4.07 4.07
N GLY A 431 27.61 -3.75 2.84
CA GLY A 431 26.91 -2.53 2.46
C GLY A 431 27.85 -1.41 2.04
N GLY A 432 27.29 -0.26 1.67
CA GLY A 432 28.06 0.94 1.34
C GLY A 432 27.80 2.08 2.32
N ILE A 433 28.62 3.12 2.21
CA ILE A 433 28.56 4.38 2.95
C ILE A 433 27.82 5.37 2.05
N PRO A 434 26.55 5.72 2.35
CA PRO A 434 25.81 6.70 1.57
C PRO A 434 26.50 8.07 1.61
N PRO A 435 26.29 8.93 0.58
CA PRO A 435 26.99 10.22 0.47
C PRO A 435 26.40 11.30 1.42
N PHE A 436 25.97 10.95 2.64
CA PHE A 436 25.32 11.90 3.56
C PHE A 436 26.26 13.02 3.98
N LYS A 437 27.52 12.71 4.25
CA LYS A 437 28.54 13.72 4.60
C LYS A 437 28.67 14.80 3.51
N LEU A 438 28.75 14.38 2.24
CA LEU A 438 28.79 15.31 1.10
C LEU A 438 27.53 16.19 1.04
N LEU A 439 26.36 15.62 1.31
CA LEU A 439 25.09 16.36 1.32
C LEU A 439 25.03 17.36 2.48
N GLU A 440 25.44 16.97 3.68
CA GLU A 440 25.51 17.84 4.86
C GLU A 440 26.49 19.00 4.62
N GLU A 441 27.67 18.72 4.05
CA GLU A 441 28.67 19.73 3.67
C GLU A 441 28.17 20.67 2.56
N ALA A 442 27.33 20.18 1.64
CA ALA A 442 26.64 21.00 0.64
C ALA A 442 25.52 21.88 1.24
N GLY A 443 25.22 21.73 2.54
CA GLY A 443 24.20 22.48 3.27
C GLY A 443 22.81 21.85 3.28
N VAL A 444 22.67 20.58 2.86
CA VAL A 444 21.39 19.86 2.89
C VAL A 444 21.04 19.49 4.34
N SER A 445 19.90 19.97 4.84
CA SER A 445 19.43 19.59 6.18
C SER A 445 18.93 18.15 6.22
N PHE A 446 19.24 17.44 7.31
CA PHE A 446 18.67 16.14 7.67
C PHE A 446 17.78 16.22 8.91
N ASP A 447 17.52 17.43 9.42
CA ASP A 447 16.64 17.63 10.58
C ASP A 447 15.19 17.30 10.17
N PRO A 448 14.51 16.39 10.89
CA PRO A 448 13.09 16.15 10.66
C PRO A 448 12.20 17.39 10.80
N ALA A 449 12.59 18.39 11.59
CA ALA A 449 11.82 19.62 11.79
C ALA A 449 11.76 20.51 10.55
N ASP A 450 12.80 20.47 9.70
CA ASP A 450 12.87 21.27 8.47
C ASP A 450 12.07 20.64 7.31
N ARG A 451 11.63 19.40 7.47
CA ARG A 451 10.85 18.72 6.42
C ARG A 451 9.47 19.35 6.34
N PRO A 452 8.92 19.57 5.13
CA PRO A 452 7.55 19.98 5.00
C PRO A 452 6.69 18.96 5.75
N THR A 453 5.76 19.44 6.57
CA THR A 453 4.72 18.58 7.12
C THR A 453 3.88 18.13 5.94
N SER A 454 4.30 17.05 5.27
CA SER A 454 3.51 16.44 4.23
C SER A 454 2.21 16.05 4.94
N ASP A 455 1.10 16.65 4.58
CA ASP A 455 -0.19 16.03 4.81
C ASP A 455 -0.15 14.71 4.04
N ILE A 456 0.25 13.64 4.74
CA ILE A 456 0.32 12.26 4.23
C ILE A 456 -1.07 11.82 3.71
N THR A 457 -2.09 12.63 3.95
CA THR A 457 -3.45 12.52 3.45
C THR A 457 -3.66 13.25 2.11
N GLN A 458 -2.88 12.95 1.07
CA GLN A 458 -3.49 12.96 -0.27
C GLN A 458 -4.35 11.70 -0.39
N ASN A 459 -5.49 11.74 0.29
CA ASN A 459 -6.57 10.80 0.13
C ASN A 459 -7.11 11.03 -1.29
N LYS A 460 -6.54 10.35 -2.29
CA LYS A 460 -7.03 10.38 -3.68
C LYS A 460 -8.51 9.98 -3.60
N GLY A 461 -9.40 10.97 -3.62
CA GLY A 461 -10.79 10.85 -3.19
C GLY A 461 -11.44 9.54 -3.63
N THR A 462 -12.26 8.95 -2.74
CA THR A 462 -12.99 7.73 -3.07
C THR A 462 -13.72 7.91 -4.40
N SER A 463 -13.65 6.93 -5.31
CA SER A 463 -14.35 6.92 -6.62
C SER A 463 -15.88 6.94 -6.48
N VAL A 464 -16.37 7.14 -5.27
CA VAL A 464 -17.77 7.09 -4.88
C VAL A 464 -18.44 8.42 -5.15
N LEU A 465 -17.75 9.56 -5.01
CA LEU A 465 -18.40 10.86 -5.18
C LEU A 465 -18.99 11.02 -6.61
N PRO A 466 -18.25 10.73 -7.70
CA PRO A 466 -18.84 10.74 -9.05
C PRO A 466 -20.01 9.76 -9.20
N ALA A 467 -19.90 8.57 -8.61
CA ALA A 467 -20.96 7.55 -8.64
C ALA A 467 -22.23 8.00 -7.90
N LEU A 468 -22.10 8.70 -6.76
CA LEU A 468 -23.24 9.23 -6.01
C LEU A 468 -23.90 10.40 -6.72
N VAL A 469 -23.12 11.28 -7.36
CA VAL A 469 -23.65 12.37 -8.18
C VAL A 469 -24.44 11.81 -9.37
N ALA A 470 -23.88 10.83 -10.09
CA ALA A 470 -24.59 10.14 -11.17
C ALA A 470 -25.88 9.47 -10.68
N LEU A 471 -25.82 8.81 -9.52
CA LEU A 471 -26.99 8.18 -8.92
C LEU A 471 -28.06 9.20 -8.52
N LEU A 472 -27.68 10.36 -7.98
CA LEU A 472 -28.61 11.44 -7.64
C LEU A 472 -29.34 11.94 -8.89
N ILE A 473 -28.62 12.13 -10.01
CA ILE A 473 -29.22 12.52 -11.29
C ILE A 473 -30.23 11.46 -11.76
N CYS A 474 -29.86 10.18 -11.71
CA CYS A 474 -30.79 9.08 -12.06
C CYS A 474 -32.02 9.05 -11.13
N ALA A 475 -31.82 9.22 -9.83
CA ALA A 475 -32.90 9.23 -8.84
C ALA A 475 -33.85 10.41 -9.05
N LEU A 476 -33.34 11.60 -9.37
CA LEU A 476 -34.14 12.77 -9.74
C LEU A 476 -34.95 12.51 -11.02
N GLY A 477 -34.34 11.92 -12.05
CA GLY A 477 -35.03 11.52 -13.28
C GLY A 477 -36.15 10.51 -13.03
N ILE A 478 -35.91 9.50 -12.19
CA ILE A 478 -36.92 8.53 -11.76
C ILE A 478 -38.02 9.23 -10.93
N GLY A 479 -37.66 10.18 -10.06
CA GLY A 479 -38.63 10.97 -9.29
C GLY A 479 -39.56 11.78 -10.17
N ILE A 480 -39.01 12.46 -11.20
CA ILE A 480 -39.80 13.19 -12.20
C ILE A 480 -40.73 12.23 -12.96
N TRP A 481 -40.21 11.08 -13.39
CA TRP A 481 -41.02 10.06 -14.06
C TRP A 481 -42.20 9.56 -13.20
N VAL A 482 -41.94 9.28 -11.91
CA VAL A 482 -42.97 8.86 -10.96
C VAL A 482 -43.99 9.97 -10.73
N ALA A 483 -43.57 11.23 -10.64
CA ALA A 483 -44.48 12.37 -10.50
C ALA A 483 -45.39 12.55 -11.72
N MET A 484 -44.84 12.39 -12.94
CA MET A 484 -45.60 12.47 -14.19
C MET A 484 -46.66 11.35 -14.33
N HIS A 485 -46.40 10.18 -13.75
CA HIS A 485 -47.30 9.01 -13.78
C HIS A 485 -47.84 8.68 -12.39
N SER A 486 -48.10 9.73 -11.59
CA SER A 486 -48.51 9.59 -10.20
C SER A 486 -49.85 8.87 -10.06
N ASP A 487 -50.75 9.03 -11.03
CA ASP A 487 -52.03 8.32 -11.13
C ASP A 487 -51.88 6.79 -11.11
N TYR A 488 -50.77 6.27 -11.65
CA TYR A 488 -50.45 4.84 -11.59
C TYR A 488 -49.69 4.45 -10.33
N TYR A 489 -48.57 5.12 -10.03
CA TYR A 489 -47.66 4.70 -8.96
C TYR A 489 -48.21 4.94 -7.55
N SER A 490 -49.00 6.01 -7.35
CA SER A 490 -49.61 6.33 -6.05
C SER A 490 -50.91 5.57 -5.79
N SER A 491 -51.56 5.04 -6.83
CA SER A 491 -52.77 4.25 -6.70
C SER A 491 -52.51 2.89 -6.04
N PRO A 492 -53.39 2.41 -5.13
CA PRO A 492 -53.29 1.06 -4.59
C PRO A 492 -53.32 0.03 -5.71
N VAL A 493 -52.59 -1.08 -5.52
CA VAL A 493 -52.37 -2.11 -6.56
C VAL A 493 -53.67 -2.63 -7.19
N SER A 494 -54.75 -2.69 -6.43
CA SER A 494 -56.09 -3.10 -6.87
C SER A 494 -56.76 -2.12 -7.85
N PHE A 495 -56.45 -0.82 -7.77
CA PHE A 495 -57.02 0.22 -8.63
C PHE A 495 -56.18 0.53 -9.86
N ARG A 496 -54.92 0.06 -9.89
CA ARG A 496 -54.00 0.30 -11.02
C ARG A 496 -54.52 -0.18 -12.37
N PRO A 497 -55.29 -1.29 -12.51
CA PRO A 497 -55.87 -1.67 -13.79
C PRO A 497 -56.77 -0.61 -14.43
N ALA A 498 -57.33 0.32 -13.63
CA ALA A 498 -58.15 1.41 -14.13
C ALA A 498 -57.32 2.62 -14.64
N SER A 499 -56.01 2.68 -14.37
CA SER A 499 -55.16 3.76 -14.87
C SER A 499 -54.90 3.58 -16.38
N PRO A 500 -54.94 4.66 -17.18
CA PRO A 500 -54.58 4.64 -18.60
C PRO A 500 -53.18 4.08 -18.88
N TRP A 501 -52.29 4.14 -17.89
CA TRP A 501 -50.91 3.69 -18.01
C TRP A 501 -50.69 2.22 -17.62
N HIS A 502 -51.71 1.51 -17.14
CA HIS A 502 -51.56 0.14 -16.63
C HIS A 502 -50.97 -0.83 -17.63
N GLU A 503 -51.51 -0.85 -18.86
CA GLU A 503 -51.05 -1.75 -19.91
C GLU A 503 -49.57 -1.54 -20.23
N LYS A 504 -49.09 -0.29 -20.18
CA LYS A 504 -47.70 0.07 -20.48
C LYS A 504 -46.76 -0.19 -19.30
N LEU A 505 -47.16 0.22 -18.09
CA LEU A 505 -46.31 0.27 -16.89
C LEU A 505 -46.39 -0.97 -16.00
N ARG A 506 -47.32 -1.92 -16.23
CA ARG A 506 -47.31 -3.19 -15.50
C ARG A 506 -45.99 -3.94 -15.74
N PRO A 507 -45.53 -4.81 -14.81
CA PRO A 507 -44.24 -5.49 -14.94
C PRO A 507 -44.05 -6.28 -16.25
N SER A 508 -45.13 -6.82 -16.81
CA SER A 508 -45.16 -7.53 -18.10
C SER A 508 -45.49 -6.65 -19.31
N GLY A 509 -45.72 -5.36 -19.10
CA GLY A 509 -46.06 -4.40 -20.15
C GLY A 509 -44.84 -3.96 -20.97
N PRO A 510 -45.05 -3.27 -22.10
CA PRO A 510 -43.99 -2.85 -23.03
C PRO A 510 -42.96 -1.89 -22.42
N ILE A 511 -43.27 -1.20 -21.30
CA ILE A 511 -42.29 -0.38 -20.57
C ILE A 511 -41.77 -1.13 -19.34
N GLY A 512 -42.64 -1.84 -18.62
CA GLY A 512 -42.27 -2.58 -17.41
C GLY A 512 -41.26 -3.71 -17.66
N LEU A 513 -41.44 -4.51 -18.72
CA LEU A 513 -40.56 -5.65 -19.00
C LEU A 513 -39.12 -5.20 -19.37
N PRO A 514 -38.90 -4.21 -20.26
CA PRO A 514 -37.56 -3.66 -20.50
C PRO A 514 -36.87 -3.12 -19.25
N LEU A 515 -37.61 -2.51 -18.31
CA LEU A 515 -37.04 -2.07 -17.03
C LEU A 515 -36.52 -3.27 -16.22
N GLY A 516 -37.24 -4.39 -16.22
CA GLY A 516 -36.81 -5.64 -15.58
C GLY A 516 -35.54 -6.21 -16.23
N VAL A 517 -35.50 -6.27 -17.57
CA VAL A 517 -34.31 -6.71 -18.32
C VAL A 517 -33.12 -5.80 -18.05
N PHE A 518 -33.32 -4.48 -18.06
CA PHE A 518 -32.28 -3.50 -17.76
C PHE A 518 -31.74 -3.66 -16.33
N ALA A 519 -32.61 -3.90 -15.35
CA ALA A 519 -32.20 -4.20 -13.98
C ALA A 519 -31.35 -5.47 -13.89
N VAL A 520 -31.71 -6.53 -14.63
CA VAL A 520 -30.91 -7.78 -14.70
C VAL A 520 -29.55 -7.51 -15.35
N SER A 521 -29.48 -6.71 -16.42
CA SER A 521 -28.22 -6.32 -17.05
C SER A 521 -27.31 -5.54 -16.09
N LEU A 522 -27.86 -4.59 -15.33
CA LEU A 522 -27.14 -3.89 -14.26
C LEU A 522 -26.66 -4.87 -13.17
N PHE A 523 -27.45 -5.89 -12.86
CA PHE A 523 -27.11 -6.90 -11.88
C PHE A 523 -25.97 -7.83 -12.35
N VAL A 524 -25.99 -8.27 -13.61
CA VAL A 524 -24.88 -9.03 -14.22
C VAL A 524 -23.61 -8.17 -14.25
N TRP A 525 -23.72 -6.90 -14.63
CA TRP A 525 -22.61 -5.96 -14.57
C TRP A 525 -22.09 -5.81 -13.13
N ASN A 526 -22.96 -5.72 -12.14
CA ASN A 526 -22.59 -5.66 -10.73
C ASN A 526 -21.75 -6.86 -10.27
N LEU A 527 -22.14 -8.07 -10.69
CA LEU A 527 -21.44 -9.33 -10.37
C LEU A 527 -20.10 -9.48 -11.10
N SER A 528 -19.93 -8.84 -12.26
CA SER A 528 -18.66 -8.86 -13.02
C SER A 528 -17.47 -8.29 -12.21
N TYR A 529 -17.76 -7.49 -11.18
CA TYR A 529 -16.78 -7.10 -10.15
C TYR A 529 -16.03 -8.30 -9.55
N LEU A 530 -16.72 -9.43 -9.34
CA LEU A 530 -16.11 -10.66 -8.80
C LEU A 530 -15.11 -11.28 -9.78
N ILE A 531 -15.38 -11.20 -11.08
CA ILE A 531 -14.48 -11.65 -12.14
C ILE A 531 -13.24 -10.76 -12.17
N ARG A 532 -13.42 -9.44 -12.17
CA ARG A 532 -12.31 -8.49 -12.15
C ARG A 532 -11.43 -8.62 -10.91
N ARG A 533 -12.01 -8.97 -9.77
CA ARG A 533 -11.30 -9.21 -8.51
C ARG A 533 -10.50 -10.51 -8.50
N SER A 534 -10.87 -11.50 -9.33
CA SER A 534 -10.19 -12.79 -9.39
C SER A 534 -8.78 -12.66 -9.98
N THR A 535 -7.78 -13.22 -9.30
CA THR A 535 -6.39 -13.25 -9.79
C THR A 535 -6.23 -14.04 -11.10
N ARG A 536 -7.16 -14.96 -11.40
CA ARG A 536 -7.12 -15.80 -12.62
C ARG A 536 -7.87 -15.21 -13.81
N LEU A 537 -8.95 -14.48 -13.55
CA LEU A 537 -9.88 -13.99 -14.57
C LEU A 537 -9.84 -12.47 -14.77
N ALA A 538 -9.02 -11.74 -14.00
CA ALA A 538 -8.93 -10.29 -14.09
C ALA A 538 -8.57 -9.76 -15.48
N TRP A 539 -7.87 -10.55 -16.31
CA TRP A 539 -7.47 -10.17 -17.66
C TRP A 539 -8.65 -9.98 -18.63
N LEU A 540 -9.82 -10.58 -18.33
CA LEU A 540 -11.03 -10.45 -19.16
C LEU A 540 -11.67 -9.05 -19.08
N LEU A 541 -11.36 -8.28 -18.04
CA LEU A 541 -12.02 -7.00 -17.76
C LEU A 541 -10.96 -5.91 -17.52
N PRO A 542 -10.82 -4.93 -18.43
CA PRO A 542 -9.89 -3.82 -18.24
C PRO A 542 -10.36 -2.85 -17.15
N GLY A 543 -9.48 -1.94 -16.72
CA GLY A 543 -9.78 -0.89 -15.74
C GLY A 543 -9.31 -1.18 -14.31
N SER A 544 -9.23 -0.14 -13.48
CA SER A 544 -8.72 -0.22 -12.11
C SER A 544 -9.75 -0.82 -11.15
N LEU A 545 -9.31 -1.51 -10.10
CA LEU A 545 -10.23 -2.07 -9.10
C LEU A 545 -11.03 -0.96 -8.38
N LYS A 546 -10.47 0.26 -8.31
CA LYS A 546 -11.13 1.47 -7.79
C LYS A 546 -12.32 1.91 -8.64
N PHE A 547 -12.18 1.87 -9.97
CA PHE A 547 -13.28 2.12 -10.89
C PHE A 547 -14.36 1.06 -10.71
N TRP A 548 -13.98 -0.21 -10.73
CA TRP A 548 -14.91 -1.33 -10.61
C TRP A 548 -15.68 -1.34 -9.29
N MET A 549 -15.05 -0.97 -8.17
CA MET A 549 -15.75 -0.76 -6.89
C MET A 549 -16.81 0.35 -6.98
N GLY A 550 -16.48 1.47 -7.63
CA GLY A 550 -17.45 2.55 -7.88
C GLY A 550 -18.63 2.05 -8.72
N THR A 551 -18.36 1.30 -9.80
CA THR A 551 -19.41 0.72 -10.64
C THR A 551 -20.27 -0.32 -9.92
N HIS A 552 -19.70 -1.10 -9.00
CA HIS A 552 -20.44 -2.06 -8.18
C HIS A 552 -21.44 -1.33 -7.26
N ILE A 553 -21.01 -0.26 -6.60
CA ILE A 553 -21.92 0.54 -5.76
C ILE A 553 -23.00 1.20 -6.61
N PHE A 554 -22.62 1.82 -7.73
CA PHE A 554 -23.54 2.50 -8.65
C PHE A 554 -24.58 1.55 -9.25
N SER A 555 -24.14 0.46 -9.89
CA SER A 555 -25.04 -0.53 -10.51
C SER A 555 -25.95 -1.20 -9.49
N GLY A 556 -25.47 -1.46 -8.27
CA GLY A 556 -26.28 -2.01 -7.19
C GLY A 556 -27.42 -1.07 -6.78
N LEU A 557 -27.11 0.21 -6.52
CA LEU A 557 -28.12 1.21 -6.13
C LEU A 557 -29.06 1.57 -7.29
N LEU A 558 -28.55 1.69 -8.51
CA LEU A 558 -29.37 1.96 -9.70
C LEU A 558 -30.30 0.78 -10.00
N SER A 559 -29.82 -0.47 -9.90
CA SER A 559 -30.67 -1.66 -10.09
C SER A 559 -31.82 -1.68 -9.10
N PHE A 560 -31.59 -1.29 -7.83
CA PHE A 560 -32.65 -1.17 -6.84
C PHE A 560 -33.73 -0.15 -7.26
N LEU A 561 -33.34 1.05 -7.70
CA LEU A 561 -34.28 2.06 -8.18
C LEU A 561 -35.09 1.59 -9.40
N VAL A 562 -34.42 0.92 -10.36
CA VAL A 562 -35.09 0.38 -11.56
C VAL A 562 -36.05 -0.76 -11.19
N VAL A 563 -35.67 -1.65 -10.26
CA VAL A 563 -36.56 -2.74 -9.80
C VAL A 563 -37.77 -2.17 -9.04
N MET A 564 -37.61 -1.09 -8.26
CA MET A 564 -38.76 -0.40 -7.66
C MET A 564 -39.75 0.07 -8.73
N LEU A 565 -39.24 0.62 -9.84
CA LEU A 565 -40.07 1.06 -10.95
C LEU A 565 -40.74 -0.12 -11.67
N HIS A 566 -39.98 -1.17 -11.99
CA HIS A 566 -40.46 -2.41 -12.63
C HIS A 566 -41.55 -3.10 -11.80
N SER A 567 -41.39 -3.16 -10.48
CA SER A 567 -42.40 -3.73 -9.56
C SER A 567 -43.58 -2.78 -9.29
N GLY A 568 -43.51 -1.54 -9.78
CA GLY A 568 -44.48 -0.49 -9.50
C GLY A 568 -44.57 -0.17 -8.02
N PHE A 569 -43.45 -0.21 -7.27
CA PHE A 569 -43.43 0.02 -5.82
C PHE A 569 -44.32 -0.95 -5.02
N ALA A 570 -44.66 -2.12 -5.58
CA ALA A 570 -45.54 -3.09 -4.94
C ALA A 570 -44.78 -4.36 -4.54
N VAL A 571 -44.76 -4.66 -3.24
CA VAL A 571 -44.23 -5.92 -2.72
C VAL A 571 -45.36 -6.96 -2.72
N ARG A 572 -45.26 -7.97 -3.58
CA ARG A 572 -46.26 -9.05 -3.70
C ARG A 572 -45.73 -10.33 -3.02
N GLN A 573 -46.63 -11.21 -2.59
CA GLN A 573 -46.28 -12.56 -2.09
C GLN A 573 -45.93 -13.51 -3.25
N THR A 574 -44.97 -13.11 -4.08
CA THR A 574 -44.49 -13.85 -5.26
C THR A 574 -42.97 -14.01 -5.19
N VAL A 575 -42.40 -14.89 -6.00
CA VAL A 575 -40.93 -15.06 -6.07
C VAL A 575 -40.23 -13.72 -6.38
N GLY A 576 -40.82 -12.89 -7.25
CA GLY A 576 -40.32 -11.55 -7.56
C GLY A 576 -40.37 -10.58 -6.37
N GLY A 577 -41.44 -10.62 -5.56
CA GLY A 577 -41.50 -9.80 -4.33
C GLY A 577 -40.49 -10.22 -3.27
N HIS A 578 -40.21 -11.52 -3.13
CA HIS A 578 -39.13 -12.01 -2.27
C HIS A 578 -37.75 -11.60 -2.79
N ALA A 579 -37.53 -11.66 -4.11
CA ALA A 579 -36.29 -11.17 -4.73
C ALA A 579 -36.08 -9.67 -4.49
N PHE A 580 -37.15 -8.86 -4.60
CA PHE A 580 -37.11 -7.43 -4.27
C PHE A 580 -36.75 -7.17 -2.80
N LEU A 581 -37.38 -7.89 -1.86
CA LEU A 581 -37.06 -7.76 -0.44
C LEU A 581 -35.61 -8.15 -0.14
N ALA A 582 -35.13 -9.24 -0.76
CA ALA A 582 -33.75 -9.67 -0.63
C ALA A 582 -32.77 -8.61 -1.19
N LEU A 583 -33.09 -7.97 -2.32
CA LEU A 583 -32.31 -6.87 -2.89
C LEU A 583 -32.28 -5.66 -1.95
N LEU A 584 -33.42 -5.28 -1.36
CA LEU A 584 -33.50 -4.21 -0.35
C LEU A 584 -32.60 -4.51 0.86
N ILE A 585 -32.64 -5.75 1.37
CA ILE A 585 -31.78 -6.19 2.48
C ILE A 585 -30.30 -6.15 2.10
N VAL A 586 -29.94 -6.55 0.88
CA VAL A 586 -28.55 -6.49 0.38
C VAL A 586 -28.08 -5.04 0.26
N VAL A 587 -28.90 -4.14 -0.31
CA VAL A 587 -28.58 -2.70 -0.42
C VAL A 587 -28.45 -2.06 0.96
N ALA A 588 -29.42 -2.27 1.85
CA ALA A 588 -29.37 -1.77 3.22
C ALA A 588 -28.14 -2.30 3.96
N SER A 589 -27.82 -3.59 3.80
CA SER A 589 -26.64 -4.16 4.44
C SER A 589 -25.33 -3.58 3.88
N GLY A 590 -25.27 -3.26 2.58
CA GLY A 590 -24.13 -2.56 1.98
C GLY A 590 -23.94 -1.14 2.55
N LEU A 591 -25.04 -0.39 2.69
CA LEU A 591 -25.03 0.97 3.26
C LEU A 591 -24.66 0.99 4.74
N ILE A 592 -25.26 0.11 5.55
CA ILE A 592 -24.94 -0.04 6.98
C ILE A 592 -23.49 -0.48 7.15
N GLY A 593 -23.02 -1.44 6.34
CA GLY A 593 -21.62 -1.87 6.38
C GLY A 593 -20.69 -0.69 6.20
N ARG A 594 -20.95 0.16 5.21
CA ARG A 594 -20.18 1.37 4.95
C ARG A 594 -20.28 2.42 6.06
N TYR A 595 -21.45 2.59 6.67
CA TYR A 595 -21.63 3.47 7.83
C TYR A 595 -20.79 2.99 9.02
N LEU A 596 -20.79 1.68 9.31
CA LEU A 596 -19.99 1.10 10.39
C LEU A 596 -18.47 1.28 10.18
N TYR A 597 -17.99 1.27 8.93
CA TYR A 597 -16.59 1.58 8.62
C TYR A 597 -16.18 3.02 9.01
N ALA A 598 -17.12 3.98 9.01
CA ALA A 598 -16.83 5.36 9.38
C ALA A 598 -16.54 5.53 10.88
N PHE A 599 -16.90 4.56 11.73
CA PHE A 599 -16.65 4.57 13.17
C PHE A 599 -15.29 4.00 13.57
N VAL A 600 -14.54 3.43 12.62
CA VAL A 600 -13.17 2.96 12.89
C VAL A 600 -12.29 4.20 13.14
N PRO A 601 -11.59 4.30 14.29
CA PRO A 601 -10.76 5.44 14.64
C PRO A 601 -9.72 5.78 13.57
N ARG A 602 -9.58 7.07 13.27
CA ARG A 602 -8.53 7.62 12.39
C ARG A 602 -7.33 8.05 13.22
N ALA A 603 -6.13 7.66 12.80
CA ALA A 603 -4.96 8.46 13.10
C ALA A 603 -5.01 9.76 12.28
N ALA A 604 -4.45 10.85 12.79
CA ALA A 604 -4.32 12.12 12.04
C ALA A 604 -3.55 11.97 10.70
N ASN A 605 -2.83 10.87 10.52
CA ASN A 605 -2.01 10.52 9.35
C ASN A 605 -2.50 9.25 8.61
N GLY A 606 -3.74 8.81 8.84
CA GLY A 606 -4.32 7.61 8.19
C GLY A 606 -3.68 6.27 8.60
N LYS A 607 -2.75 6.27 9.55
CA LYS A 607 -2.04 5.08 10.05
C LYS A 607 -2.96 4.17 10.87
N GLU A 608 -2.64 2.89 10.94
CA GLU A 608 -2.98 2.06 12.09
C GLU A 608 -2.37 2.73 13.32
N LEU A 609 -3.19 3.30 14.21
CA LEU A 609 -2.70 3.51 15.56
C LEU A 609 -2.54 2.13 16.15
N ASP A 610 -1.30 1.73 16.37
CA ASP A 610 -1.02 0.59 17.22
C ASP A 610 -1.74 0.83 18.56
N LEU A 611 -2.15 -0.22 19.25
CA LEU A 611 -2.70 -0.09 20.59
C LEU A 611 -1.71 0.66 21.49
N GLU A 612 -0.40 0.49 21.25
CA GLU A 612 0.69 1.29 21.82
C GLU A 612 0.63 2.78 21.46
N ASP A 613 0.35 3.14 20.21
CA ASP A 613 0.24 4.55 19.76
C ASP A 613 -1.03 5.23 20.32
N LEU A 614 -2.14 4.49 20.44
CA LEU A 614 -3.35 4.96 21.11
C LEU A 614 -3.12 5.14 22.62
N LYS A 615 -2.43 4.19 23.26
CA LYS A 615 -2.01 4.28 24.66
C LYS A 615 -1.03 5.42 24.89
N SER A 616 -0.09 5.66 23.98
CA SER A 616 0.86 6.78 24.08
C SER A 616 0.15 8.12 23.88
N ARG A 617 -0.79 8.23 22.95
CA ARG A 617 -1.67 9.40 22.82
C ARG A 617 -2.51 9.62 24.06
N LEU A 618 -3.09 8.56 24.63
CA LEU A 618 -3.81 8.63 25.89
C LEU A 618 -2.88 9.09 27.02
N ALA A 619 -1.65 8.60 27.08
CA ALA A 619 -0.63 9.02 28.05
C ALA A 619 -0.19 10.49 27.86
N VAL A 620 -0.07 10.97 26.62
CA VAL A 620 0.22 12.38 26.31
C VAL A 620 -0.95 13.28 26.69
N LEU A 621 -2.18 12.90 26.32
CA LEU A 621 -3.40 13.58 26.76
C LEU A 621 -3.53 13.54 28.29
N SER A 622 -3.07 12.46 28.91
CA SER A 622 -3.06 12.31 30.35
C SER A 622 -1.99 13.16 31.04
N GLY A 623 -0.82 13.33 30.45
CA GLY A 623 0.24 14.22 30.93
C GLY A 623 -0.07 15.69 30.68
N ALA A 624 -0.95 16.00 29.72
CA ALA A 624 -1.47 17.35 29.53
C ALA A 624 -2.28 17.86 30.74
N TRP A 625 -2.83 16.95 31.57
CA TRP A 625 -3.48 17.33 32.82
C TRP A 625 -2.51 17.83 33.90
N ASP A 626 -1.24 17.40 33.86
CA ASP A 626 -0.21 17.81 34.84
C ASP A 626 0.13 19.31 34.72
N ARG A 627 -0.14 19.95 33.57
CA ARG A 627 0.03 21.40 33.37
C ARG A 627 -0.91 22.25 34.23
N HIS A 628 -2.01 21.68 34.72
CA HIS A 628 -2.97 22.37 35.58
C HIS A 628 -2.80 22.02 37.07
N GLY A 629 -1.78 21.23 37.44
CA GLY A 629 -1.17 21.16 38.78
C GLY A 629 -2.07 20.81 39.99
N GLY A 630 -3.32 20.39 39.80
CA GLY A 630 -4.30 20.24 40.89
C GLY A 630 -4.82 18.82 41.14
N THR A 631 -5.38 18.60 42.33
CA THR A 631 -6.09 17.36 42.76
C THR A 631 -7.18 16.93 41.77
N PHE A 632 -7.84 17.90 41.14
CA PHE A 632 -8.87 17.69 40.12
C PHE A 632 -8.34 16.94 38.88
N GLY A 633 -7.18 17.32 38.35
CA GLY A 633 -6.58 16.71 37.16
C GLY A 633 -6.21 15.24 37.39
N LEU A 634 -5.70 14.92 38.57
CA LEU A 634 -5.41 13.54 38.99
C LEU A 634 -6.68 12.69 39.15
N HIS A 635 -7.78 13.29 39.63
CA HIS A 635 -9.06 12.61 39.78
C HIS A 635 -9.71 12.30 38.42
N VAL A 636 -9.66 13.26 37.49
CA VAL A 636 -10.10 13.09 36.09
C VAL A 636 -9.32 11.96 35.41
N ARG A 637 -7.99 11.95 35.58
CA ARG A 637 -7.10 10.90 35.07
C ARG A 637 -7.50 9.51 35.56
N LYS A 638 -7.63 9.33 36.88
CA LYS A 638 -7.99 8.04 37.50
C LYS A 638 -9.36 7.53 37.03
N THR A 639 -10.31 8.44 36.83
CA THR A 639 -11.66 8.10 36.32
C THR A 639 -11.62 7.64 34.86
N ILE A 640 -10.75 8.22 34.03
CA ILE A 640 -10.61 7.84 32.62
C ILE A 640 -9.79 6.55 32.47
N ASP A 641 -8.72 6.39 33.23
CA ASP A 641 -7.89 5.18 33.22
C ASP A 641 -8.68 3.95 33.67
N SER A 642 -9.52 4.06 34.72
CA SER A 642 -10.42 2.97 35.14
C SER A 642 -11.43 2.58 34.05
N LEU A 643 -12.00 3.56 33.34
CA LEU A 643 -12.89 3.30 32.20
C LEU A 643 -12.18 2.63 31.00
N ALA A 644 -10.87 2.87 30.85
CA ALA A 644 -10.05 2.24 29.81
C ALA A 644 -9.64 0.80 30.20
N ASP A 645 -9.29 0.57 31.46
CA ASP A 645 -8.84 -0.74 31.97
C ASP A 645 -9.99 -1.74 32.17
N GLU A 646 -11.20 -1.27 32.49
CA GLU A 646 -12.42 -2.09 32.53
C GLU A 646 -12.85 -2.59 31.13
N GLY A 647 -12.22 -2.09 30.07
CA GLY A 647 -12.57 -2.25 28.66
C GLY A 647 -12.41 -3.63 28.00
N ARG A 648 -12.33 -4.74 28.75
CA ARG A 648 -12.26 -6.11 28.18
C ARG A 648 -13.61 -6.83 28.30
N TRP A 649 -14.56 -6.45 27.45
CA TRP A 649 -15.94 -6.93 27.51
C TRP A 649 -16.10 -8.30 26.82
N ARG A 650 -16.15 -9.38 27.59
CA ARG A 650 -16.43 -10.73 27.06
C ARG A 650 -17.92 -10.91 26.77
N GLY A 651 -18.30 -11.09 25.50
CA GLY A 651 -19.69 -11.38 25.11
C GLY A 651 -19.90 -11.60 23.61
N GLY A 652 -21.12 -12.04 23.23
CA GLY A 652 -21.57 -12.19 21.83
C GLY A 652 -21.95 -10.85 21.15
N LEU A 653 -22.30 -10.88 19.85
CA LEU A 653 -22.54 -9.68 19.02
C LEU A 653 -23.50 -8.65 19.66
N LEU A 654 -24.63 -9.11 20.21
CA LEU A 654 -25.65 -8.24 20.81
C LEU A 654 -25.17 -7.59 22.12
N ALA A 655 -24.38 -8.32 22.92
CA ALA A 655 -23.79 -7.76 24.13
C ALA A 655 -22.83 -6.61 23.78
N ARG A 656 -21.98 -6.80 22.77
CA ARG A 656 -21.03 -5.78 22.30
C ARG A 656 -21.73 -4.52 21.78
N ILE A 657 -22.80 -4.67 20.99
CA ILE A 657 -23.61 -3.53 20.51
C ILE A 657 -24.24 -2.76 21.69
N ARG A 658 -24.78 -3.48 22.67
CA ARG A 658 -25.35 -2.87 23.89
C ARG A 658 -24.28 -2.07 24.65
N HIS A 659 -23.07 -2.61 24.81
CA HIS A 659 -21.98 -1.93 25.51
C HIS A 659 -21.51 -0.65 24.78
N LEU A 660 -21.48 -0.66 23.45
CA LEU A 660 -21.17 0.53 22.66
C LEU A 660 -22.16 1.67 22.93
N VAL A 661 -23.46 1.36 23.02
CA VAL A 661 -24.52 2.34 23.29
C VAL A 661 -24.45 2.81 24.74
N VAL A 662 -24.36 1.88 25.70
CA VAL A 662 -24.32 2.19 27.13
C VAL A 662 -23.07 3.00 27.51
N GLY A 663 -21.92 2.72 26.90
CA GLY A 663 -20.68 3.46 27.13
C GLY A 663 -20.79 4.96 26.81
N GLN A 664 -21.58 5.34 25.78
CA GLN A 664 -21.85 6.75 25.49
C GLN A 664 -22.72 7.43 26.57
N PHE A 665 -23.65 6.69 27.17
CA PHE A 665 -24.46 7.22 28.27
C PHE A 665 -23.61 7.40 29.54
N VAL A 666 -22.73 6.44 29.86
CA VAL A 666 -21.77 6.55 30.96
C VAL A 666 -20.89 7.78 30.78
N LEU A 667 -20.33 8.00 29.59
CA LEU A 667 -19.54 9.21 29.28
C LEU A 667 -20.28 10.51 29.58
N ARG A 668 -21.52 10.63 29.08
CA ARG A 668 -22.32 11.84 29.26
C ARG A 668 -22.58 12.10 30.74
N ARG A 669 -22.74 11.04 31.55
CA ARG A 669 -22.89 11.13 32.99
C ARG A 669 -21.59 11.53 33.68
N THR A 670 -20.46 10.90 33.33
CA THR A 670 -19.14 11.20 33.90
C THR A 670 -18.70 12.64 33.60
N ILE A 671 -18.85 13.11 32.36
CA ILE A 671 -18.54 14.51 32.00
C ILE A 671 -19.43 15.49 32.77
N ARG A 672 -20.72 15.19 32.95
CA ARG A 672 -21.61 16.03 33.76
C ARG A 672 -21.14 16.09 35.22
N SER A 673 -20.73 14.96 35.79
CA SER A 673 -20.18 14.88 37.15
C SER A 673 -18.92 15.72 37.29
N LEU A 674 -17.96 15.54 36.38
CA LEU A 674 -16.71 16.31 36.36
C LEU A 674 -16.96 17.81 36.18
N ARG A 675 -17.95 18.20 35.38
CA ARG A 675 -18.35 19.61 35.22
C ARG A 675 -18.95 20.20 36.49
N THR A 676 -19.75 19.43 37.24
CA THR A 676 -20.29 19.88 38.52
C THR A 676 -19.23 19.97 39.61
N GLU A 677 -18.24 19.08 39.57
CA GLU A 677 -17.12 19.02 40.52
C GLU A 677 -16.12 20.16 40.31
N ALA A 678 -15.75 20.42 39.04
CA ALA A 678 -14.90 21.57 38.67
C ALA A 678 -15.49 22.92 39.14
N ARG A 679 -16.83 23.04 39.12
CA ARG A 679 -17.53 24.24 39.62
C ARG A 679 -17.46 24.37 41.14
N ARG A 680 -17.45 23.25 41.87
CA ARG A 680 -17.33 23.25 43.34
C ARG A 680 -15.91 23.62 43.79
N GLU A 681 -14.90 23.22 43.03
CA GLU A 681 -13.49 23.52 43.34
C GLU A 681 -13.02 24.89 42.83
N GLY A 682 -13.90 25.71 42.24
CA GLY A 682 -13.57 27.09 41.84
C GLY A 682 -12.61 27.20 40.65
N VAL A 683 -12.54 26.18 39.80
CA VAL A 683 -11.70 26.18 38.59
C VAL A 683 -12.19 27.21 37.57
N SER A 684 -11.26 27.96 36.95
CA SER A 684 -11.59 28.96 35.93
C SER A 684 -12.31 28.34 34.71
N ASP A 685 -13.17 29.11 34.05
CA ASP A 685 -14.04 28.61 32.98
C ASP A 685 -13.26 28.17 31.74
N ASP A 686 -12.12 28.82 31.47
CA ASP A 686 -11.10 28.54 30.47
C ASP A 686 -10.42 27.18 30.70
N VAL A 687 -9.90 26.93 31.90
CA VAL A 687 -9.31 25.64 32.29
C VAL A 687 -10.37 24.53 32.28
N ARG A 688 -11.60 24.84 32.70
CA ARG A 688 -12.72 23.86 32.67
C ARG A 688 -13.06 23.42 31.25
N LEU A 689 -13.05 24.34 30.28
CA LEU A 689 -13.31 24.02 28.87
C LEU A 689 -12.21 23.11 28.30
N GLU A 690 -10.94 23.41 28.62
CA GLU A 690 -9.78 22.63 28.19
C GLU A 690 -9.82 21.21 28.77
N ILE A 691 -10.09 21.06 30.08
CA ILE A 691 -10.24 19.75 30.72
C ILE A 691 -11.43 18.97 30.15
N GLU A 692 -12.55 19.62 29.82
CA GLU A 692 -13.71 18.96 29.21
C GLU A 692 -13.39 18.43 27.80
N VAL A 693 -12.65 19.19 27.00
CA VAL A 693 -12.19 18.78 25.67
C VAL A 693 -11.18 17.63 25.78
N LEU A 694 -10.22 17.72 26.70
CA LEU A 694 -9.24 16.66 26.96
C LEU A 694 -9.93 15.38 27.45
N ALA A 695 -10.86 15.47 28.41
CA ALA A 695 -11.61 14.32 28.93
C ALA A 695 -12.49 13.64 27.86
N ARG A 696 -13.19 14.42 27.02
CA ARG A 696 -13.95 13.89 25.87
C ARG A 696 -13.05 13.18 24.88
N THR A 697 -11.88 13.74 24.62
CA THR A 697 -10.92 13.19 23.65
C THR A 697 -10.27 11.92 24.20
N ALA A 698 -9.79 11.93 25.44
CA ALA A 698 -9.20 10.80 26.12
C ALA A 698 -10.18 9.64 26.30
N PHE A 699 -11.44 9.90 26.68
CA PHE A 699 -12.45 8.86 26.74
C PHE A 699 -12.79 8.29 25.36
N ARG A 700 -12.93 9.14 24.34
CA ARG A 700 -13.19 8.67 22.97
C ARG A 700 -12.05 7.76 22.49
N VAL A 701 -10.81 8.12 22.78
CA VAL A 701 -9.60 7.31 22.51
C VAL A 701 -9.63 6.01 23.31
N SER A 702 -10.01 6.06 24.59
CA SER A 702 -10.12 4.86 25.45
C SER A 702 -11.21 3.89 24.99
N LEU A 703 -12.37 4.41 24.60
CA LEU A 703 -13.47 3.61 24.06
C LEU A 703 -13.08 3.01 22.69
N GLN A 704 -12.32 3.76 21.89
CA GLN A 704 -11.72 3.29 20.65
C GLN A 704 -10.71 2.16 20.89
N ILE A 705 -9.88 2.23 21.94
CA ILE A 705 -8.96 1.16 22.37
C ILE A 705 -9.76 -0.08 22.81
N ALA A 706 -10.71 0.10 23.72
CA ALA A 706 -11.50 -0.98 24.32
C ALA A 706 -12.37 -1.75 23.30
N HIS A 707 -12.90 -1.07 22.29
CA HIS A 707 -13.79 -1.67 21.29
C HIS A 707 -13.07 -1.96 19.95
N TYR A 708 -11.76 -1.74 19.85
CA TYR A 708 -11.02 -1.81 18.59
C TYR A 708 -11.12 -3.19 17.93
N GLU A 709 -10.81 -4.23 18.69
CA GLU A 709 -10.85 -5.62 18.22
C GLU A 709 -12.28 -6.09 17.97
N GLU A 710 -13.23 -5.58 18.76
CA GLU A 710 -14.65 -5.93 18.64
C GLU A 710 -15.27 -5.35 17.39
N ILE A 711 -15.04 -4.07 17.08
CA ILE A 711 -15.53 -3.41 15.86
C ILE A 711 -14.97 -4.12 14.62
N ARG A 712 -13.67 -4.47 14.62
CA ARG A 712 -13.05 -5.25 13.53
C ARG A 712 -13.70 -6.64 13.38
N ALA A 713 -13.98 -7.33 14.48
CA ALA A 713 -14.68 -8.61 14.45
C ALA A 713 -16.12 -8.50 13.92
N VAL A 714 -16.83 -7.41 14.24
CA VAL A 714 -18.16 -7.13 13.68
C VAL A 714 -18.08 -6.87 12.18
N LEU A 715 -17.15 -6.03 11.73
CA LEU A 715 -16.98 -5.69 10.30
C LEU A 715 -16.62 -6.90 9.44
N SER A 716 -15.75 -7.79 9.92
CA SER A 716 -15.42 -9.04 9.21
C SER A 716 -16.64 -9.96 9.08
N SER A 717 -17.43 -10.08 10.15
CA SER A 717 -18.68 -10.86 10.16
C SER A 717 -19.76 -10.25 9.28
N TRP A 718 -19.83 -8.91 9.21
CA TRP A 718 -20.80 -8.20 8.37
C TRP A 718 -20.59 -8.47 6.88
N ARG A 719 -19.34 -8.42 6.40
CA ARG A 719 -19.01 -8.75 5.00
C ARG A 719 -19.39 -10.18 4.64
N TYR A 720 -19.22 -11.08 5.59
CA TYR A 720 -19.62 -12.47 5.43
C TYR A 720 -21.13 -12.57 5.20
N ILE A 721 -21.93 -11.95 6.08
CA ILE A 721 -23.40 -11.89 5.98
C ILE A 721 -23.83 -11.26 4.65
N HIS A 722 -23.27 -10.12 4.27
CA HIS A 722 -23.60 -9.41 3.02
C HIS A 722 -23.41 -10.29 1.78
N ARG A 723 -22.32 -11.07 1.70
CA ARG A 723 -22.06 -11.99 0.58
C ARG A 723 -23.10 -13.09 0.46
N TRP A 724 -23.55 -13.66 1.59
CA TRP A 724 -24.57 -14.71 1.58
C TRP A 724 -25.96 -14.18 1.27
N LEU A 725 -26.29 -12.98 1.78
CA LEU A 725 -27.51 -12.28 1.39
C LEU A 725 -27.54 -11.99 -0.11
N ALA A 726 -26.41 -11.54 -0.68
CA ALA A 726 -26.28 -11.33 -2.12
C ALA A 726 -26.47 -12.63 -2.92
N LEU A 727 -25.89 -13.75 -2.45
CA LEU A 727 -26.10 -15.06 -3.09
C LEU A 727 -27.58 -15.49 -3.05
N LEU A 728 -28.24 -15.36 -1.90
CA LEU A 728 -29.66 -15.66 -1.75
C LEU A 728 -30.50 -14.83 -2.73
N MET A 729 -30.22 -13.54 -2.81
CA MET A 729 -30.91 -12.63 -3.74
C MET A 729 -30.66 -13.05 -5.21
N VAL A 730 -29.46 -13.48 -5.59
CA VAL A 730 -29.17 -13.99 -6.96
C VAL A 730 -30.07 -15.20 -7.27
N LEU A 731 -30.15 -16.16 -6.34
CA LEU A 731 -30.96 -17.36 -6.51
C LEU A 731 -32.46 -17.01 -6.67
N LEU A 732 -32.96 -16.09 -5.85
CA LEU A 732 -34.35 -15.61 -5.94
C LEU A 732 -34.63 -14.86 -7.24
N THR A 733 -33.69 -14.05 -7.73
CA THR A 733 -33.81 -13.36 -9.03
C THR A 733 -33.82 -14.35 -10.18
N VAL A 734 -32.96 -15.37 -10.18
CA VAL A 734 -32.99 -16.44 -11.19
C VAL A 734 -34.33 -17.18 -11.17
N ALA A 735 -34.82 -17.56 -9.98
CA ALA A 735 -36.12 -18.19 -9.84
C ALA A 735 -37.26 -17.28 -10.33
N HIS A 736 -37.19 -15.97 -10.05
CA HIS A 736 -38.15 -14.99 -10.55
C HIS A 736 -38.14 -14.93 -12.08
N ILE A 737 -36.97 -14.87 -12.73
CA ILE A 737 -36.85 -14.86 -14.19
C ILE A 737 -37.44 -16.14 -14.78
N VAL A 738 -37.08 -17.32 -14.24
CA VAL A 738 -37.60 -18.61 -14.73
C VAL A 738 -39.11 -18.70 -14.59
N THR A 739 -39.67 -18.29 -13.44
CA THR A 739 -41.13 -18.28 -13.24
C THR A 739 -41.82 -17.25 -14.13
N ALA A 740 -41.25 -16.06 -14.32
CA ALA A 740 -41.79 -15.05 -15.21
C ALA A 740 -41.81 -15.54 -16.66
N VAL A 741 -40.72 -16.12 -17.16
CA VAL A 741 -40.65 -16.65 -18.54
C VAL A 741 -41.61 -17.84 -18.75
N ARG A 742 -41.79 -18.70 -17.75
CA ARG A 742 -42.64 -19.89 -17.86
C ARG A 742 -44.14 -19.59 -17.80
N TYR A 743 -44.54 -18.55 -17.05
CA TYR A 743 -45.96 -18.27 -16.76
C TYR A 743 -46.45 -16.93 -17.31
N ALA A 744 -45.58 -16.12 -17.89
CA ALA A 744 -46.04 -14.97 -18.65
C ALA A 744 -46.37 -15.41 -20.08
N ASP A 745 -47.58 -15.07 -20.55
CA ASP A 745 -47.94 -15.08 -21.96
C ASP A 745 -47.14 -13.99 -22.70
N LEU A 746 -45.82 -14.14 -22.73
CA LEU A 746 -44.90 -13.23 -23.42
C LEU A 746 -45.09 -13.45 -24.91
N GLN A 747 -45.87 -12.57 -25.54
CA GLN A 747 -45.82 -12.35 -26.98
C GLN A 747 -44.45 -11.75 -27.31
N TRP A 748 -43.42 -12.58 -27.42
CA TRP A 748 -42.16 -12.15 -28.01
C TRP A 748 -42.44 -11.84 -29.49
N PRO A 749 -42.12 -10.63 -29.97
CA PRO A 749 -42.14 -10.39 -31.41
C PRO A 749 -41.26 -11.43 -32.08
N SER A 750 -41.73 -11.97 -33.20
CA SER A 750 -40.98 -12.96 -33.94
C SER A 750 -39.62 -12.37 -34.33
N LEU A 751 -38.56 -13.18 -34.42
CA LEU A 751 -37.22 -12.69 -34.81
C LEU A 751 -37.23 -11.94 -36.16
N SER A 752 -38.23 -12.21 -37.01
CA SER A 752 -38.51 -11.50 -38.27
C SER A 752 -39.07 -10.08 -38.12
N GLU A 753 -39.58 -9.68 -36.96
CA GLU A 753 -40.07 -8.32 -36.69
C GLU A 753 -39.01 -7.42 -36.04
N LEU A 754 -37.97 -8.00 -35.43
CA LEU A 754 -36.90 -7.29 -34.75
C LEU A 754 -35.71 -6.92 -35.66
N TRP A 755 -35.67 -7.48 -36.89
CA TRP A 755 -34.65 -7.17 -37.89
C TRP A 755 -35.25 -7.22 -39.30
N PRO A 756 -35.63 -6.06 -39.90
CA PRO A 756 -36.09 -6.01 -41.28
C PRO A 756 -34.99 -6.31 -42.29
#